data_AF-A0A966CPK9-F1
#
_entry.id   AF-A0A966CPK9-F1
#
_cell.length_a   1.000
_cell.length_b   1.000
_cell.length_c   1.000
_cell.angle_alpha   90.00
_cell.angle_beta   90.00
_cell.angle_gamma   90.00
#
_symmetry.space_group_name_H-M   'P 1'
#
loop_
_entity.id
_entity.type
_entity.pdbx_description
1 polymer ?
#
loop_
_entity_poly.entity_id
_entity_poly.type
_entity_poly.pdbx_seq_one_letter_code
_entity_poly.pdbx_strand_id
1 'polypeptide(L)'
;MVSEGIIHLTTVYSTALLSAVLPHISDYAEKLDLPIERPIAMEQVASFSTYSQGRARITVTLTNQYSFTWSSTHDNCGTIEDFFTPKNYFFIQEIEDIPLYFGTNTMTTNEIVTFAREIVQKLGYSKAVIDPNVPPKLVGPTLLDTGEMIPQANVSWNFSNDPEQHSEISLFIDTEKKSLKGMIIVPTIGVRPHIGTPLQLAVKPDAEKYFLQRTQGTLTNQATSKTEKWMQITPTYSNALLKLILPRISDFAEKVELNVETPIRIDQVKHFRADPLPGKYGGTVDLKNGARFVFDPDGFVGTYSKPGFFSDWDYQKSPSYYRGKPGKSEMSTNEILSFTQNVFSKLGYPNDLTRSDSVPTLEGPLDDPYSGVRIPYCLLSWSSENSGKIYSQMEVDVQEKELTGFWLNPSREGRNKIGVPLKMEIPLESLFVHITPTCSNALLKAVLPHISDFAQKLDLPLKPSLTEKQVLSFRPSQIRGEVAGSVELTNHFWFEFDKAGYVSSFRSPDNYFFAENSNGKSPPSRSMSFVPSKDLFAKNAKIRQFAGKTRMTTNSIISLATKTLKKSGFESLISTNCTPTLEGPYTLPGGIHLPYCRVAWDLNPGNGYSEEDCFLHVEINTQEKTIVGFCCILPQKKYEELFRPLRVPFTPGGLPEYLSKERSSSNLIKWK
;
A
#
# COMPACT_ATOMS: atom_id res chain seq x y z
N MET A 1 -29.29 0.69 -12.99
CA MET A 1 -27.84 0.95 -12.99
C MET A 1 -27.15 -0.35 -12.65
N VAL A 2 -26.62 -1.04 -13.65
CA VAL A 2 -25.77 -2.22 -13.45
C VAL A 2 -24.45 -1.67 -12.93
N SER A 3 -24.02 -2.08 -11.74
CA SER A 3 -22.69 -1.71 -11.23
C SER A 3 -21.65 -2.30 -12.17
N GLU A 4 -20.94 -1.46 -12.92
CA GLU A 4 -19.80 -1.87 -13.74
C GLU A 4 -18.74 -2.49 -12.83
N GLY A 5 -18.63 -3.82 -12.85
CA GLY A 5 -17.71 -4.58 -12.02
C GLY A 5 -16.25 -4.31 -12.38
N ILE A 6 -15.39 -4.27 -11.37
CA ILE A 6 -13.93 -4.09 -11.53
C ILE A 6 -13.33 -5.33 -12.21
N ILE A 7 -12.55 -5.13 -13.28
CA ILE A 7 -11.86 -6.22 -14.00
C ILE A 7 -10.47 -6.43 -13.37
N HIS A 8 -10.21 -7.63 -12.82
CA HIS A 8 -8.94 -7.97 -12.19
C HIS A 8 -7.93 -8.53 -13.21
N LEU A 9 -6.75 -7.90 -13.28
CA LEU A 9 -5.72 -8.15 -14.29
C LEU A 9 -4.57 -8.97 -13.70
N THR A 10 -4.57 -10.29 -13.94
CA THR A 10 -3.41 -11.14 -13.64
C THR A 10 -2.30 -10.91 -14.66
N THR A 11 -1.04 -11.28 -14.39
CA THR A 11 0.03 -11.23 -15.41
C THR A 11 -0.37 -11.99 -16.68
N VAL A 12 -1.00 -13.17 -16.52
CA VAL A 12 -1.49 -13.98 -17.63
C VAL A 12 -2.59 -13.25 -18.42
N TYR A 13 -3.54 -12.62 -17.74
CA TYR A 13 -4.60 -11.84 -18.37
C TYR A 13 -4.05 -10.59 -19.07
N SER A 14 -3.14 -9.87 -18.43
CA SER A 14 -2.45 -8.69 -18.97
C SER A 14 -1.66 -9.01 -20.23
N THR A 15 -0.91 -10.11 -20.24
CA THR A 15 -0.19 -10.57 -21.42
C THR A 15 -1.18 -10.97 -22.53
N ALA A 16 -2.23 -11.72 -22.21
CA ALA A 16 -3.25 -12.10 -23.19
C ALA A 16 -3.99 -10.87 -23.77
N LEU A 17 -4.28 -9.88 -22.93
CA LEU A 17 -4.94 -8.63 -23.31
C LEU A 17 -4.03 -7.79 -24.22
N LEU A 18 -2.76 -7.64 -23.88
CA LEU A 18 -1.80 -6.94 -24.73
C LEU A 18 -1.68 -7.63 -26.10
N SER A 19 -1.48 -8.96 -26.12
CA SER A 19 -1.40 -9.72 -27.37
C SER A 19 -2.68 -9.60 -28.21
N ALA A 20 -3.85 -9.49 -27.57
CA ALA A 20 -5.12 -9.32 -28.28
C ALA A 20 -5.31 -7.89 -28.84
N VAL A 21 -4.71 -6.86 -28.22
CA VAL A 21 -4.89 -5.46 -28.65
C VAL A 21 -3.87 -5.02 -29.71
N LEU A 22 -2.66 -5.60 -29.76
CA LEU A 22 -1.64 -5.23 -30.76
C LEU A 22 -2.12 -5.28 -32.22
N PRO A 23 -2.94 -6.28 -32.65
CA PRO A 23 -3.54 -6.27 -33.99
C PRO A 23 -4.45 -5.05 -34.23
N HIS A 24 -5.23 -4.62 -33.23
CA HIS A 24 -6.07 -3.44 -33.36
C HIS A 24 -5.27 -2.15 -33.51
N ILE A 25 -4.13 -2.04 -32.81
CA ILE A 25 -3.20 -0.91 -32.98
C ILE A 25 -2.58 -0.94 -34.38
N SER A 26 -2.25 -2.13 -34.89
CA SER A 26 -1.69 -2.31 -36.24
C SER A 26 -2.68 -1.85 -37.32
N ASP A 27 -3.95 -2.30 -37.22
CA ASP A 27 -5.03 -1.90 -38.13
C ASP A 27 -5.29 -0.39 -38.06
N TYR A 28 -5.24 0.19 -36.86
CA TYR A 28 -5.43 1.61 -36.64
C TYR A 28 -4.29 2.43 -37.27
N ALA A 29 -3.05 2.00 -37.08
CA ALA A 29 -1.88 2.60 -37.72
C ALA A 29 -1.93 2.48 -39.24
N GLU A 30 -2.48 1.39 -39.77
CA GLU A 30 -2.70 1.21 -41.21
C GLU A 30 -3.73 2.15 -41.80
N LYS A 31 -4.91 2.26 -41.18
CA LYS A 31 -5.98 3.16 -41.64
C LYS A 31 -5.55 4.63 -41.69
N LEU A 32 -4.66 5.03 -40.78
CA LEU A 32 -4.15 6.41 -40.70
C LEU A 32 -2.81 6.62 -41.40
N ASP A 33 -2.27 5.58 -42.02
CA ASP A 33 -0.96 5.60 -42.67
C ASP A 33 0.17 6.16 -41.77
N LEU A 34 0.20 5.72 -40.50
CA LEU A 34 1.20 6.17 -39.54
C LEU A 34 2.59 5.58 -39.87
N PRO A 35 3.69 6.33 -39.73
CA PRO A 35 5.04 5.85 -40.06
C PRO A 35 5.60 4.93 -38.96
N ILE A 36 4.97 3.77 -38.79
CA ILE A 36 5.27 2.73 -37.81
C ILE A 36 5.38 1.42 -38.58
N GLU A 37 6.38 0.60 -38.26
CA GLU A 37 6.54 -0.75 -38.82
C GLU A 37 5.40 -1.67 -38.37
N ARG A 38 4.78 -2.37 -39.32
CA ARG A 38 3.58 -3.21 -39.11
C ARG A 38 3.83 -4.64 -39.64
N PRO A 39 3.22 -5.68 -39.05
CA PRO A 39 2.34 -5.64 -37.88
C PRO A 39 3.11 -5.33 -36.60
N ILE A 40 2.47 -4.63 -35.67
CA ILE A 40 3.08 -4.26 -34.39
C ILE A 40 3.19 -5.52 -33.53
N ALA A 41 4.41 -5.87 -33.15
CA ALA A 41 4.74 -7.03 -32.33
C ALA A 41 5.08 -6.63 -30.88
N MET A 42 5.15 -7.64 -29.99
CA MET A 42 5.42 -7.44 -28.56
C MET A 42 6.78 -6.76 -28.32
N GLU A 43 7.76 -7.02 -29.16
CA GLU A 43 9.13 -6.50 -29.08
C GLU A 43 9.18 -4.99 -29.35
N GLN A 44 8.16 -4.44 -30.02
CA GLN A 44 8.04 -3.01 -30.30
C GLN A 44 7.35 -2.25 -29.14
N VAL A 45 6.92 -2.93 -28.08
CA VAL A 45 6.29 -2.31 -26.91
C VAL A 45 7.36 -1.89 -25.88
N ALA A 46 7.49 -0.59 -25.63
CA ALA A 46 8.39 -0.05 -24.62
C ALA A 46 7.74 -0.02 -23.23
N SER A 47 6.45 0.31 -23.16
CA SER A 47 5.70 0.26 -21.92
C SER A 47 4.23 -0.03 -22.18
N PHE A 48 3.61 -0.64 -21.18
CA PHE A 48 2.20 -1.01 -21.21
C PHE A 48 1.62 -0.72 -19.81
N SER A 49 0.44 -0.12 -19.78
CA SER A 49 -0.30 0.12 -18.55
C SER A 49 -1.78 -0.24 -18.75
N THR A 50 -2.44 -0.57 -17.64
CA THR A 50 -3.85 -0.94 -17.63
C THR A 50 -4.59 -0.13 -16.58
N TYR A 51 -5.83 0.22 -16.88
CA TYR A 51 -6.75 0.88 -15.96
C TYR A 51 -7.80 -0.12 -15.49
N SER A 52 -8.06 -0.17 -14.17
CA SER A 52 -8.85 -1.23 -13.53
C SER A 52 -10.29 -0.84 -13.19
N GLN A 53 -10.78 0.31 -13.63
CA GLN A 53 -12.15 0.75 -13.29
C GLN A 53 -13.15 0.37 -14.38
N GLY A 54 -13.99 -0.63 -14.08
CA GLY A 54 -15.21 -0.98 -14.80
C GLY A 54 -15.06 -1.60 -16.20
N ARG A 55 -13.93 -1.37 -16.90
CA ARG A 55 -13.71 -1.78 -18.30
C ARG A 55 -12.23 -2.06 -18.57
N ALA A 56 -11.93 -2.88 -19.58
CA ALA A 56 -10.56 -3.08 -20.03
C ALA A 56 -10.14 -1.85 -20.83
N ARG A 57 -9.28 -1.02 -20.25
CA ARG A 57 -8.61 0.10 -20.91
C ARG A 57 -7.11 -0.08 -20.75
N ILE A 58 -6.37 -0.01 -21.85
CA ILE A 58 -4.92 -0.16 -21.86
C ILE A 58 -4.26 0.98 -22.60
N THR A 59 -3.09 1.40 -22.13
CA THR A 59 -2.20 2.31 -22.86
C THR A 59 -0.93 1.56 -23.22
N VAL A 60 -0.57 1.62 -24.50
CA VAL A 60 0.62 0.97 -25.07
C VAL A 60 1.49 2.06 -25.66
N THR A 61 2.72 2.15 -25.16
CA THR A 61 3.76 3.01 -25.72
C THR A 61 4.79 2.14 -26.44
N LEU A 62 5.06 2.46 -27.70
CA LEU A 62 6.01 1.75 -28.54
C LEU A 62 7.45 2.26 -28.31
N THR A 63 8.44 1.51 -28.76
CA THR A 63 9.88 1.87 -28.67
C THR A 63 10.24 3.13 -29.45
N ASN A 64 9.48 3.46 -30.49
CA ASN A 64 9.56 4.73 -31.21
C ASN A 64 8.77 5.87 -30.55
N GLN A 65 8.31 5.67 -29.30
CA GLN A 65 7.56 6.62 -28.45
C GLN A 65 6.15 6.98 -28.93
N TYR A 66 5.61 6.29 -29.94
CA TYR A 66 4.18 6.41 -30.26
C TYR A 66 3.35 5.80 -29.15
N SER A 67 2.25 6.45 -28.78
CA SER A 67 1.38 6.01 -27.69
C SER A 67 -0.06 5.84 -28.16
N PHE A 68 -0.69 4.76 -27.73
CA PHE A 68 -2.07 4.40 -28.07
C PHE A 68 -2.82 3.99 -26.82
N THR A 69 -4.03 4.50 -26.64
CA THR A 69 -4.95 4.07 -25.60
C THR A 69 -6.13 3.36 -26.21
N TRP A 70 -6.30 2.08 -25.90
CA TRP A 70 -7.42 1.26 -26.31
C TRP A 70 -8.39 1.06 -25.14
N SER A 71 -9.69 1.04 -25.43
CA SER A 71 -10.74 0.85 -24.42
C SER A 71 -11.89 -0.01 -24.95
N SER A 72 -12.46 -0.84 -24.08
CA SER A 72 -13.62 -1.69 -24.36
C SER A 72 -14.96 -1.02 -24.02
N THR A 73 -15.98 -1.32 -24.82
CA THR A 73 -17.40 -1.06 -24.52
C THR A 73 -18.00 -2.22 -23.71
N HIS A 74 -19.25 -2.05 -23.27
CA HIS A 74 -20.03 -3.09 -22.56
C HIS A 74 -20.17 -4.40 -23.34
N ASP A 75 -19.93 -4.38 -24.64
CA ASP A 75 -20.19 -5.46 -25.60
C ASP A 75 -18.87 -6.16 -26.02
N ASN A 76 -17.76 -5.88 -25.32
CA ASN A 76 -16.39 -6.33 -25.65
C ASN A 76 -15.88 -5.86 -27.03
N CYS A 77 -16.55 -4.91 -27.67
CA CYS A 77 -16.01 -4.17 -28.80
C CYS A 77 -15.07 -3.08 -28.25
N GLY A 78 -13.88 -2.91 -28.83
CA GLY A 78 -12.99 -1.84 -28.39
C GLY A 78 -12.35 -1.07 -29.52
N THR A 79 -12.03 0.19 -29.21
CA THR A 79 -11.45 1.16 -30.14
C THR A 79 -10.26 1.86 -29.49
N ILE A 80 -9.40 2.43 -30.33
CA ILE A 80 -8.41 3.40 -29.90
C ILE A 80 -9.16 4.70 -29.55
N GLU A 81 -9.08 5.11 -28.29
CA GLU A 81 -9.63 6.39 -27.79
C GLU A 81 -8.61 7.50 -27.96
N ASP A 82 -7.34 7.22 -27.66
CA ASP A 82 -6.26 8.21 -27.71
C ASP A 82 -5.08 7.71 -28.53
N PHE A 83 -4.46 8.64 -29.26
CA PHE A 83 -3.25 8.40 -30.04
C PHE A 83 -2.33 9.62 -29.95
N PHE A 84 -1.04 9.41 -29.70
CA PHE A 84 -0.05 10.48 -29.69
C PHE A 84 1.26 10.09 -30.38
N THR A 85 1.80 11.04 -31.14
CA THR A 85 3.17 10.98 -31.66
C THR A 85 4.16 11.53 -30.61
N PRO A 86 5.47 11.20 -30.72
CA PRO A 86 6.49 11.65 -29.77
C PRO A 86 6.67 13.18 -29.73
N LYS A 87 6.30 13.88 -30.80
CA LYS A 87 6.42 15.33 -30.95
C LYS A 87 5.05 15.94 -31.18
N ASN A 88 4.36 16.30 -30.10
CA ASN A 88 3.06 16.95 -30.14
C ASN A 88 3.07 18.23 -29.30
N TYR A 89 2.85 19.37 -29.97
CA TYR A 89 2.87 20.70 -29.37
C TYR A 89 1.87 20.89 -28.23
N PHE A 90 0.71 20.24 -28.30
CA PHE A 90 -0.36 20.41 -27.31
C PHE A 90 -0.08 19.68 -25.98
N PHE A 91 1.02 18.93 -25.89
CA PHE A 91 1.45 18.20 -24.70
C PHE A 91 2.87 18.57 -24.25
N ILE A 92 3.38 19.73 -24.69
CA ILE A 92 4.64 20.28 -24.17
C ILE A 92 4.51 20.50 -22.66
N GLN A 93 5.51 20.05 -21.91
CA GLN A 93 5.56 20.22 -20.45
C GLN A 93 6.39 21.43 -20.04
N GLU A 94 7.44 21.75 -20.80
CA GLU A 94 8.40 22.82 -20.51
C GLU A 94 8.30 23.94 -21.55
N ILE A 95 8.22 25.19 -21.10
CA ILE A 95 8.04 26.37 -21.99
C ILE A 95 9.23 26.52 -22.95
N GLU A 96 10.41 26.06 -22.53
CA GLU A 96 11.68 26.10 -23.27
C GLU A 96 11.66 25.24 -24.53
N ASP A 97 10.73 24.28 -24.66
CA ASP A 97 10.60 23.40 -25.83
C ASP A 97 9.75 24.02 -26.95
N ILE A 98 9.03 25.13 -26.69
CA ILE A 98 8.19 25.81 -27.69
C ILE A 98 8.96 26.15 -29.00
N PRO A 99 10.21 26.64 -28.95
CA PRO A 99 10.98 26.93 -30.16
C PRO A 99 11.22 25.72 -31.08
N LEU A 100 11.14 24.49 -30.56
CA LEU A 100 11.28 23.26 -31.36
C LEU A 100 10.11 23.04 -32.33
N TYR A 101 9.02 23.80 -32.16
CA TYR A 101 7.80 23.72 -32.95
C TYR A 101 7.58 24.93 -33.85
N PHE A 102 8.57 25.83 -33.98
CA PHE A 102 8.50 26.89 -34.98
C PHE A 102 8.61 26.32 -36.39
N GLY A 103 7.85 26.91 -37.32
CA GLY A 103 7.82 26.48 -38.72
C GLY A 103 6.84 27.31 -39.54
N THR A 104 6.47 26.81 -40.71
CA THR A 104 5.59 27.53 -41.64
C THR A 104 4.22 26.89 -41.73
N ASN A 105 3.15 27.68 -41.58
CA ASN A 105 1.81 27.18 -41.85
C ASN A 105 1.57 27.03 -43.36
N THR A 106 1.29 25.82 -43.84
CA THR A 106 1.02 25.54 -45.28
C THR A 106 -0.44 25.19 -45.58
N MET A 107 -1.32 25.22 -44.57
CA MET A 107 -2.73 24.90 -44.72
C MET A 107 -3.61 26.09 -44.34
N THR A 108 -4.64 26.32 -45.13
CA THR A 108 -5.76 27.20 -44.77
C THR A 108 -6.67 26.55 -43.73
N THR A 109 -7.44 27.35 -43.02
CA THR A 109 -8.48 26.88 -42.08
C THR A 109 -9.39 25.81 -42.70
N ASN A 110 -9.83 26.00 -43.95
CA ASN A 110 -10.70 25.05 -44.63
C ASN A 110 -9.99 23.72 -44.95
N GLU A 111 -8.71 23.77 -45.34
CA GLU A 111 -7.91 22.56 -45.57
C GLU A 111 -7.68 21.78 -44.27
N ILE A 112 -7.41 22.47 -43.16
CA ILE A 112 -7.22 21.85 -41.84
C ILE A 112 -8.50 21.11 -41.41
N VAL A 113 -9.65 21.78 -41.51
CA VAL A 113 -10.95 21.19 -41.15
C VAL A 113 -11.31 20.03 -42.08
N THR A 114 -11.03 20.14 -43.38
CA THR A 114 -11.28 19.06 -44.35
C THR A 114 -10.42 17.84 -44.04
N PHE A 115 -9.12 18.04 -43.81
CA PHE A 115 -8.19 16.98 -43.41
C PHE A 115 -8.66 16.28 -42.13
N ALA A 116 -9.09 17.04 -41.12
CA ALA A 116 -9.61 16.48 -39.87
C ALA A 116 -10.86 15.61 -40.10
N ARG A 117 -11.80 16.06 -40.93
CA ARG A 117 -13.01 15.29 -41.28
C ARG A 117 -12.68 14.00 -42.03
N GLU A 118 -11.73 14.03 -42.95
CA GLU A 118 -11.27 12.85 -43.68
C GLU A 118 -10.66 11.78 -42.76
N ILE A 119 -9.85 12.19 -41.78
CA ILE A 119 -9.27 11.29 -40.77
C ILE A 119 -10.38 10.58 -39.98
N VAL A 120 -11.36 11.33 -39.49
CA VAL A 120 -12.47 10.73 -38.72
C VAL A 120 -13.30 9.77 -39.57
N GLN A 121 -13.49 10.07 -40.86
CA GLN A 121 -14.16 9.15 -41.80
C GLN A 121 -13.34 7.87 -42.05
N LYS A 122 -12.01 7.96 -42.20
CA LYS A 122 -11.13 6.78 -42.37
C LYS A 122 -11.21 5.81 -41.18
N LEU A 123 -11.47 6.33 -39.99
CA LEU A 123 -11.64 5.53 -38.77
C LEU A 123 -13.02 4.87 -38.64
N GLY A 124 -13.94 5.14 -39.57
CA GLY A 124 -15.26 4.51 -39.63
C GLY A 124 -16.34 5.18 -38.79
N TYR A 125 -16.09 6.39 -38.27
CA TYR A 125 -17.13 7.19 -37.61
C TYR A 125 -18.16 7.66 -38.64
N SER A 126 -19.45 7.46 -38.33
CA SER A 126 -20.52 7.84 -39.25
C SER A 126 -20.60 9.36 -39.41
N LYS A 127 -21.12 9.83 -40.55
CA LYS A 127 -21.40 11.26 -40.79
C LYS A 127 -22.36 11.87 -39.77
N ALA A 128 -23.09 11.05 -39.01
CA ALA A 128 -23.97 11.51 -37.93
C ALA A 128 -23.18 11.91 -36.67
N VAL A 129 -21.95 11.42 -36.49
CA VAL A 129 -21.07 11.82 -35.36
C VAL A 129 -20.46 13.18 -35.62
N ILE A 130 -20.06 13.50 -36.86
CA ILE A 130 -19.58 14.84 -37.22
C ILE A 130 -20.46 15.41 -38.32
N ASP A 131 -21.52 16.13 -37.94
CA ASP A 131 -22.38 16.85 -38.88
C ASP A 131 -21.51 17.78 -39.75
N PRO A 132 -21.57 17.69 -41.10
CA PRO A 132 -20.91 18.62 -42.00
C PRO A 132 -21.26 20.09 -41.73
N ASN A 133 -22.44 20.36 -41.16
CA ASN A 133 -22.95 21.70 -40.88
C ASN A 133 -22.55 22.24 -39.50
N VAL A 134 -22.02 21.41 -38.60
CA VAL A 134 -21.51 21.87 -37.30
C VAL A 134 -20.05 22.30 -37.46
N PRO A 135 -19.72 23.59 -37.28
CA PRO A 135 -18.35 24.06 -37.37
C PRO A 135 -17.54 23.53 -36.18
N PRO A 136 -16.32 23.02 -36.39
CA PRO A 136 -15.43 22.68 -35.29
C PRO A 136 -14.93 23.93 -34.57
N LYS A 137 -14.48 23.73 -33.33
CA LYS A 137 -13.54 24.63 -32.69
C LYS A 137 -12.16 24.40 -33.31
N LEU A 138 -11.53 25.47 -33.80
CA LEU A 138 -10.16 25.45 -34.30
C LEU A 138 -9.29 26.31 -33.37
N VAL A 139 -8.19 25.75 -32.88
CA VAL A 139 -7.14 26.46 -32.16
C VAL A 139 -5.84 26.31 -32.93
N GLY A 140 -5.16 27.43 -33.20
CA GLY A 140 -3.97 27.48 -34.06
C GLY A 140 -4.30 27.22 -35.55
N PRO A 141 -3.30 27.27 -36.45
CA PRO A 141 -1.90 27.68 -36.24
C PRO A 141 -1.79 29.09 -35.66
N THR A 142 -0.72 29.36 -34.90
CA THR A 142 -0.59 30.62 -34.13
C THR A 142 0.68 31.36 -34.55
N LEU A 143 0.52 32.63 -34.94
CA LEU A 143 1.62 33.58 -35.05
C LEU A 143 1.81 34.25 -33.69
N LEU A 144 2.99 34.10 -33.09
CA LEU A 144 3.32 34.73 -31.83
C LEU A 144 3.64 36.22 -32.02
N ASP A 145 3.53 37.01 -30.95
CA ASP A 145 3.91 38.43 -30.95
C ASP A 145 5.39 38.66 -31.31
N THR A 146 6.23 37.63 -31.11
CA THR A 146 7.64 37.62 -31.51
C THR A 146 7.85 37.50 -33.02
N GLY A 147 6.79 37.25 -33.80
CA GLY A 147 6.83 37.01 -35.24
C GLY A 147 7.06 35.55 -35.64
N GLU A 148 7.28 34.65 -34.68
CA GLU A 148 7.47 33.22 -34.92
C GLU A 148 6.13 32.49 -35.10
N MET A 149 6.06 31.56 -36.05
CA MET A 149 4.85 30.81 -36.39
C MET A 149 4.91 29.39 -35.81
N ILE A 150 3.82 28.96 -35.17
CA ILE A 150 3.61 27.60 -34.69
C ILE A 150 2.60 26.91 -35.61
N PRO A 151 3.02 26.04 -36.55
CA PRO A 151 2.17 25.36 -37.53
C PRO A 151 1.47 24.14 -36.93
N GLN A 152 0.83 24.32 -35.77
CA GLN A 152 0.14 23.26 -35.04
C GLN A 152 -1.30 23.69 -34.79
N ALA A 153 -2.24 22.84 -35.18
CA ALA A 153 -3.66 23.09 -35.07
C ALA A 153 -4.35 22.00 -34.26
N ASN A 154 -5.33 22.39 -33.44
CA ASN A 154 -6.27 21.49 -32.80
C ASN A 154 -7.66 21.75 -33.37
N VAL A 155 -8.24 20.74 -34.00
CA VAL A 155 -9.63 20.75 -34.47
C VAL A 155 -10.44 19.88 -33.53
N SER A 156 -11.44 20.46 -32.87
CA SER A 156 -12.31 19.70 -31.98
C SER A 156 -13.80 19.93 -32.19
N TRP A 157 -14.58 18.90 -31.91
CA TRP A 157 -16.04 18.92 -31.90
C TRP A 157 -16.53 18.43 -30.55
N ASN A 158 -17.39 19.22 -29.90
CA ASN A 158 -18.09 18.82 -28.69
C ASN A 158 -19.51 18.36 -29.05
N PHE A 159 -19.88 17.16 -28.60
CA PHE A 159 -21.16 16.53 -28.93
C PHE A 159 -22.15 16.53 -27.76
N SER A 160 -21.76 17.08 -26.61
CA SER A 160 -22.63 17.21 -25.44
C SER A 160 -23.07 18.66 -25.26
N ASN A 161 -24.38 18.84 -25.12
CA ASN A 161 -24.96 20.12 -24.69
C ASN A 161 -25.01 20.25 -23.16
N ASP A 162 -24.64 19.19 -22.43
CA ASP A 162 -24.59 19.15 -20.98
C ASP A 162 -23.18 19.55 -20.52
N PRO A 163 -23.02 20.67 -19.77
CA PRO A 163 -21.73 21.11 -19.27
C PRO A 163 -21.08 20.12 -18.28
N GLU A 164 -21.85 19.19 -17.70
CA GLU A 164 -21.34 18.14 -16.82
C GLU A 164 -20.87 16.88 -17.57
N GLN A 165 -21.22 16.74 -18.86
CA GLN A 165 -20.80 15.62 -19.70
C GLN A 165 -19.84 16.09 -20.80
N HIS A 166 -18.56 15.79 -20.64
CA HIS A 166 -17.56 16.07 -21.68
C HIS A 166 -17.62 14.99 -22.76
N SER A 167 -17.96 15.36 -23.99
CA SER A 167 -17.85 14.46 -25.14
C SER A 167 -17.22 15.18 -26.32
N GLU A 168 -15.99 14.79 -26.64
CA GLU A 168 -15.16 15.53 -27.58
C GLU A 168 -14.39 14.58 -28.49
N ILE A 169 -14.31 14.93 -29.78
CA ILE A 169 -13.29 14.41 -30.68
C ILE A 169 -12.33 15.58 -30.96
N SER A 170 -11.05 15.39 -30.67
CA SER A 170 -9.98 16.37 -30.89
C SER A 170 -8.88 15.78 -31.75
N LEU A 171 -8.45 16.50 -32.77
CA LEU A 171 -7.37 16.11 -33.69
C LEU A 171 -6.27 17.16 -33.65
N PHE A 172 -5.04 16.71 -33.38
CA PHE A 172 -3.84 17.54 -33.37
C PHE A 172 -3.11 17.36 -34.70
N ILE A 173 -2.93 18.46 -35.44
CA ILE A 173 -2.47 18.46 -36.83
C ILE A 173 -1.25 19.38 -36.95
N ASP A 174 -0.20 18.85 -37.58
CA ASP A 174 0.94 19.63 -38.06
C ASP A 174 0.59 20.14 -39.46
N THR A 175 0.38 21.45 -39.56
CA THR A 175 -0.09 22.12 -40.77
C THR A 175 1.04 22.46 -41.74
N GLU A 176 2.30 22.28 -41.33
CA GLU A 176 3.44 22.37 -42.23
C GLU A 176 3.59 21.08 -43.02
N LYS A 177 3.53 19.94 -42.32
CA LYS A 177 3.72 18.60 -42.91
C LYS A 177 2.44 17.92 -43.34
N LYS A 178 1.29 18.56 -43.10
CA LYS A 178 -0.07 18.01 -43.34
C LYS A 178 -0.24 16.61 -42.74
N SER A 179 0.15 16.47 -41.47
CA SER A 179 0.21 15.17 -40.77
C SER A 179 -0.51 15.19 -39.43
N LEU A 180 -1.09 14.05 -39.04
CA LEU A 180 -1.73 13.88 -37.73
C LEU A 180 -0.68 13.63 -36.65
N LYS A 181 -0.71 14.42 -35.56
CA LYS A 181 0.19 14.32 -34.40
C LYS A 181 -0.45 13.73 -33.16
N GLY A 182 -1.78 13.69 -33.14
CA GLY A 182 -2.52 12.97 -32.12
C GLY A 182 -4.01 13.07 -32.32
N MET A 183 -4.74 12.29 -31.54
CA MET A 183 -6.18 12.29 -31.51
C MET A 183 -6.65 11.91 -30.11
N ILE A 184 -7.72 12.56 -29.65
CA ILE A 184 -8.45 12.19 -28.43
C ILE A 184 -9.91 12.00 -28.79
N ILE A 185 -10.51 10.92 -28.30
CA ILE A 185 -11.93 10.65 -28.41
C ILE A 185 -12.46 10.34 -27.01
N VAL A 186 -13.26 11.27 -26.49
CA VAL A 186 -14.00 11.11 -25.23
C VAL A 186 -15.47 10.91 -25.58
N PRO A 187 -15.99 9.68 -25.67
CA PRO A 187 -17.39 9.47 -25.99
C PRO A 187 -18.26 9.46 -24.72
N THR A 188 -19.46 10.05 -24.80
CA THR A 188 -20.50 9.91 -23.77
C THR A 188 -21.02 8.47 -23.70
N ILE A 189 -21.47 8.07 -22.52
CA ILE A 189 -22.17 6.81 -22.31
C ILE A 189 -23.49 6.88 -23.11
N GLY A 190 -23.58 6.12 -24.21
CA GLY A 190 -24.75 6.06 -25.09
C GLY A 190 -24.53 6.55 -26.53
N VAL A 191 -23.44 7.26 -26.82
CA VAL A 191 -23.11 7.78 -28.18
C VAL A 191 -21.97 7.01 -28.84
N ARG A 192 -21.38 6.01 -28.15
CA ARG A 192 -20.35 5.15 -28.74
C ARG A 192 -20.96 4.41 -29.95
N PRO A 193 -20.58 4.73 -31.19
CA PRO A 193 -21.00 3.92 -32.31
C PRO A 193 -20.31 2.56 -32.12
N HIS A 194 -20.98 1.46 -32.51
CA HIS A 194 -20.41 0.11 -32.46
C HIS A 194 -19.26 -0.01 -33.49
N ILE A 195 -18.15 0.68 -33.23
CA ILE A 195 -16.96 0.75 -34.06
C ILE A 195 -15.89 0.01 -33.31
N GLY A 196 -15.49 -1.13 -33.86
CA GLY A 196 -14.47 -1.99 -33.27
C GLY A 196 -14.74 -3.45 -33.60
N THR A 197 -13.68 -4.22 -33.70
CA THR A 197 -13.75 -5.67 -33.77
C THR A 197 -13.94 -6.19 -32.33
N PRO A 198 -14.81 -7.19 -32.09
CA PRO A 198 -14.91 -7.82 -30.78
C PRO A 198 -13.57 -8.40 -30.36
N LEU A 199 -13.11 -8.10 -29.15
CA LEU A 199 -11.88 -8.65 -28.62
C LEU A 199 -12.12 -10.10 -28.18
N GLN A 200 -11.50 -11.07 -28.85
CA GLN A 200 -11.56 -12.47 -28.44
C GLN A 200 -10.45 -12.77 -27.41
N LEU A 201 -10.80 -12.76 -26.13
CA LEU A 201 -9.95 -13.29 -25.07
C LEU A 201 -10.45 -14.68 -24.63
N ALA A 202 -9.61 -15.69 -24.82
CA ALA A 202 -9.83 -17.04 -24.27
C ALA A 202 -9.69 -17.08 -22.73
N VAL A 203 -8.97 -16.12 -22.16
CA VAL A 203 -8.71 -16.00 -20.73
C VAL A 203 -9.74 -15.05 -20.11
N LYS A 204 -10.56 -15.55 -19.20
CA LYS A 204 -11.50 -14.72 -18.44
C LYS A 204 -10.76 -13.94 -17.35
N PRO A 205 -11.14 -12.68 -17.06
CA PRO A 205 -10.62 -11.98 -15.90
C PRO A 205 -11.01 -12.73 -14.62
N ASP A 206 -10.21 -12.59 -13.58
CA ASP A 206 -10.48 -13.21 -12.29
C ASP A 206 -11.79 -12.63 -11.72
N ALA A 207 -12.69 -13.48 -11.21
CA ALA A 207 -14.01 -13.02 -10.78
C ALA A 207 -13.88 -12.09 -9.56
N GLU A 208 -14.61 -10.98 -9.55
CA GLU A 208 -14.64 -9.99 -8.45
C GLU A 208 -14.83 -10.65 -7.08
N LYS A 209 -15.69 -11.66 -7.00
CA LYS A 209 -15.90 -12.49 -5.80
C LYS A 209 -14.62 -13.16 -5.28
N TYR A 210 -13.79 -13.69 -6.17
CA TYR A 210 -12.52 -14.35 -5.81
C TYR A 210 -11.45 -13.32 -5.42
N PHE A 211 -11.42 -12.15 -6.06
CA PHE A 211 -10.52 -11.06 -5.67
C PHE A 211 -10.89 -10.46 -4.30
N LEU A 212 -12.16 -10.11 -4.08
CA LEU A 212 -12.64 -9.56 -2.80
C LEU A 212 -12.46 -10.55 -1.64
N GLN A 213 -12.53 -11.86 -1.92
CA GLN A 213 -12.16 -12.91 -0.95
C GLN A 213 -10.67 -12.92 -0.61
N ARG A 214 -9.78 -12.63 -1.59
CA ARG A 214 -8.33 -12.52 -1.36
C ARG A 214 -7.93 -11.20 -0.70
N THR A 215 -8.65 -10.11 -0.93
CA THR A 215 -8.28 -8.76 -0.48
C THR A 215 -9.12 -8.20 0.66
N GLN A 216 -10.04 -9.00 1.21
CA GLN A 216 -11.00 -8.58 2.25
C GLN A 216 -11.82 -7.33 1.86
N GLY A 217 -12.24 -7.23 0.60
CA GLY A 217 -13.20 -6.22 0.16
C GLY A 217 -12.61 -4.89 -0.34
N THR A 218 -11.31 -4.82 -0.67
CA THR A 218 -10.74 -3.63 -1.31
C THR A 218 -10.98 -3.62 -2.82
N LEU A 219 -11.27 -2.43 -3.37
CA LEU A 219 -11.68 -2.19 -4.76
C LEU A 219 -10.57 -1.61 -5.66
N THR A 220 -9.29 -1.70 -5.28
CA THR A 220 -8.19 -1.09 -6.05
C THR A 220 -7.01 -2.04 -6.29
N ASN A 221 -6.39 -1.93 -7.48
CA ASN A 221 -5.15 -2.62 -7.87
C ASN A 221 -3.88 -1.88 -7.42
N GLN A 222 -4.00 -0.70 -6.80
CA GLN A 222 -2.86 -0.08 -6.16
C GLN A 222 -2.59 -0.82 -4.86
N ALA A 223 -1.32 -1.18 -4.65
CA ALA A 223 -0.89 -1.63 -3.35
C ALA A 223 -1.24 -0.51 -2.37
N THR A 224 -2.22 -0.74 -1.51
CA THR A 224 -2.44 0.13 -0.36
C THR A 224 -1.36 -0.21 0.67
N SER A 225 -1.11 0.68 1.63
CA SER A 225 -0.26 0.41 2.79
C SER A 225 -0.62 -0.89 3.56
N LYS A 226 -1.78 -1.49 3.28
CA LYS A 226 -2.23 -2.81 3.78
C LYS A 226 -1.77 -4.01 2.94
N THR A 227 -1.50 -3.85 1.64
CA THR A 227 -0.90 -4.86 0.75
C THR A 227 0.61 -4.69 0.57
N GLU A 228 1.17 -3.51 0.88
CA GLU A 228 2.61 -3.21 0.85
C GLU A 228 3.38 -3.77 2.05
N LYS A 229 2.67 -4.16 3.12
CA LYS A 229 3.30 -4.84 4.26
C LYS A 229 3.29 -6.35 4.02
N TRP A 230 4.37 -6.96 4.51
CA TRP A 230 4.52 -8.39 4.78
C TRP A 230 5.13 -9.27 3.67
N MET A 231 6.36 -8.92 3.27
CA MET A 231 7.33 -9.92 2.80
C MET A 231 8.07 -10.49 4.02
N GLN A 232 8.35 -11.80 4.03
CA GLN A 232 9.17 -12.38 5.09
C GLN A 232 10.64 -12.09 4.81
N ILE A 233 11.21 -11.13 5.55
CA ILE A 233 12.65 -10.88 5.53
C ILE A 233 13.32 -12.02 6.31
N THR A 234 13.81 -13.02 5.59
CA THR A 234 14.55 -14.12 6.20
C THR A 234 15.95 -13.65 6.63
N PRO A 235 16.57 -14.26 7.65
CA PRO A 235 17.97 -14.00 7.98
C PRO A 235 18.90 -14.19 6.77
N THR A 236 18.63 -15.18 5.92
CA THR A 236 19.39 -15.44 4.69
C THR A 236 19.30 -14.26 3.72
N TYR A 237 18.09 -13.76 3.45
CA TYR A 237 17.88 -12.61 2.56
C TYR A 237 18.53 -11.34 3.14
N SER A 238 18.28 -11.07 4.42
CA SER A 238 18.83 -9.90 5.12
C SER A 238 20.37 -9.90 5.07
N ASN A 239 21.00 -11.04 5.36
CA ASN A 239 22.45 -11.16 5.32
C ASN A 239 23.03 -11.05 3.90
N ALA A 240 22.32 -11.58 2.89
CA ALA A 240 22.74 -11.46 1.49
C ALA A 240 22.66 -10.01 1.00
N LEU A 241 21.56 -9.32 1.30
CA LEU A 241 21.40 -7.91 0.96
C LEU A 241 22.42 -7.03 1.69
N LEU A 242 22.67 -7.30 2.98
CA LEU A 242 23.69 -6.57 3.74
C LEU A 242 25.08 -6.71 3.10
N LYS A 243 25.46 -7.93 2.69
CA LYS A 243 26.73 -8.17 1.96
C LYS A 243 26.80 -7.42 0.63
N LEU A 244 25.67 -7.17 -0.01
CA LEU A 244 25.58 -6.47 -1.29
C LEU A 244 25.69 -4.94 -1.14
N ILE A 245 25.11 -4.38 -0.08
CA ILE A 245 25.12 -2.92 0.16
C ILE A 245 26.40 -2.42 0.84
N LEU A 246 27.05 -3.22 1.70
CA LEU A 246 28.22 -2.79 2.47
C LEU A 246 29.38 -2.27 1.61
N PRO A 247 29.73 -2.89 0.46
CA PRO A 247 30.76 -2.34 -0.43
C PRO A 247 30.42 -0.94 -0.97
N ARG A 248 29.13 -0.69 -1.28
CA ARG A 248 28.68 0.62 -1.77
C ARG A 248 28.72 1.69 -0.69
N ILE A 249 28.34 1.32 0.54
CA ILE A 249 28.43 2.21 1.70
C ILE A 249 29.91 2.49 2.03
N SER A 250 30.78 1.49 1.89
CA SER A 250 32.23 1.63 2.10
C SER A 250 32.86 2.59 1.09
N ASP A 251 32.52 2.46 -0.20
CA ASP A 251 32.97 3.37 -1.26
C ASP A 251 32.51 4.81 -1.01
N PHE A 252 31.25 5.00 -0.59
CA PHE A 252 30.76 6.33 -0.17
C PHE A 252 31.58 6.89 1.00
N ALA A 253 31.78 6.10 2.05
CA ALA A 253 32.49 6.53 3.25
C ALA A 253 33.97 6.86 2.98
N GLU A 254 34.62 6.08 2.12
CA GLU A 254 36.00 6.30 1.69
C GLU A 254 36.12 7.57 0.85
N LYS A 255 35.25 7.76 -0.16
CA LYS A 255 35.26 8.94 -1.04
C LYS A 255 35.14 10.25 -0.27
N VAL A 256 34.28 10.28 0.74
CA VAL A 256 34.01 11.50 1.53
C VAL A 256 34.80 11.54 2.84
N GLU A 257 35.77 10.64 3.01
CA GLU A 257 36.71 10.60 4.14
C GLU A 257 36.00 10.60 5.51
N LEU A 258 34.91 9.82 5.63
CA LEU A 258 34.20 9.70 6.91
C LEU A 258 35.11 9.06 7.96
N ASN A 259 34.91 9.47 9.22
CA ASN A 259 35.58 8.87 10.38
C ASN A 259 34.95 7.51 10.76
N VAL A 260 34.95 6.58 9.80
CA VAL A 260 34.55 5.18 9.94
C VAL A 260 35.63 4.31 9.31
N GLU A 261 35.96 3.20 9.95
CA GLU A 261 36.96 2.27 9.39
C GLU A 261 36.39 1.62 8.12
N THR A 262 37.05 1.86 6.98
CA THR A 262 36.73 1.26 5.68
C THR A 262 37.72 0.14 5.31
N PRO A 263 37.29 -0.91 4.59
CA PRO A 263 35.91 -1.19 4.20
C PRO A 263 35.06 -1.60 5.42
N ILE A 264 33.79 -1.18 5.41
CA ILE A 264 32.84 -1.47 6.48
C ILE A 264 32.44 -2.95 6.41
N ARG A 265 32.63 -3.65 7.51
CA ARG A 265 32.41 -5.09 7.66
C ARG A 265 31.14 -5.38 8.47
N ILE A 266 30.60 -6.60 8.29
CA ILE A 266 29.36 -7.04 8.95
C ILE A 266 29.48 -6.96 10.48
N ASP A 267 30.64 -7.25 11.05
CA ASP A 267 30.88 -7.22 12.50
C ASP A 267 30.83 -5.79 13.09
N GLN A 268 30.95 -4.75 12.27
CA GLN A 268 30.78 -3.36 12.67
C GLN A 268 29.30 -2.91 12.64
N VAL A 269 28.40 -3.70 12.05
CA VAL A 269 26.96 -3.41 11.99
C VAL A 269 26.30 -3.76 13.32
N LYS A 270 25.62 -2.78 13.92
CA LYS A 270 24.78 -2.96 15.11
C LYS A 270 23.41 -3.48 14.74
N HIS A 271 22.82 -2.93 13.69
CA HIS A 271 21.49 -3.31 13.23
C HIS A 271 21.33 -3.03 11.73
N PHE A 272 20.65 -3.92 11.02
CA PHE A 272 20.32 -3.75 9.61
C PHE A 272 18.81 -3.93 9.41
N ARG A 273 18.17 -2.94 8.79
CA ARG A 273 16.76 -2.98 8.38
C ARG A 273 16.70 -2.94 6.86
N ALA A 274 16.44 -4.09 6.23
CA ALA A 274 16.22 -4.16 4.79
C ALA A 274 14.89 -3.46 4.41
N ASP A 275 14.84 -2.88 3.21
CA ASP A 275 13.59 -2.42 2.60
C ASP A 275 12.65 -3.63 2.40
N PRO A 276 11.42 -3.60 2.94
CA PRO A 276 10.48 -4.71 2.84
C PRO A 276 9.83 -4.86 1.45
N LEU A 277 10.01 -3.89 0.54
CA LEU A 277 9.33 -3.88 -0.75
C LEU A 277 10.00 -4.82 -1.77
N PRO A 278 9.23 -5.66 -2.50
CA PRO A 278 9.77 -6.52 -3.55
C PRO A 278 10.54 -5.74 -4.61
N GLY A 279 11.74 -6.23 -4.94
CA GLY A 279 12.61 -5.59 -5.94
C GLY A 279 13.27 -4.29 -5.48
N LYS A 280 13.05 -3.86 -4.23
CA LYS A 280 13.74 -2.72 -3.63
C LYS A 280 14.89 -3.19 -2.77
N TYR A 281 16.11 -3.09 -3.32
CA TYR A 281 17.33 -3.58 -2.68
C TYR A 281 18.03 -2.48 -1.90
N GLY A 282 17.32 -1.94 -0.90
CA GLY A 282 17.78 -0.87 -0.04
C GLY A 282 17.72 -1.23 1.45
N GLY A 283 18.00 -0.27 2.30
CA GLY A 283 17.81 -0.42 3.74
C GLY A 283 18.61 0.55 4.59
N THR A 284 18.39 0.46 5.90
CA THR A 284 19.12 1.23 6.91
C THR A 284 20.16 0.37 7.59
N VAL A 285 21.42 0.81 7.57
CA VAL A 285 22.54 0.19 8.30
C VAL A 285 22.92 1.10 9.46
N ASP A 286 22.74 0.61 10.68
CA ASP A 286 23.23 1.24 11.90
C ASP A 286 24.55 0.57 12.31
N LEU A 287 25.64 1.33 12.42
CA LEU A 287 26.94 0.85 12.89
C LEU A 287 27.08 0.96 14.41
N LYS A 288 28.00 0.18 14.99
CA LYS A 288 28.27 0.17 16.43
C LYS A 288 28.84 1.48 16.97
N ASN A 289 29.50 2.26 16.13
CA ASN A 289 30.02 3.60 16.46
C ASN A 289 28.96 4.71 16.41
N GLY A 290 27.70 4.38 16.10
CA GLY A 290 26.59 5.33 16.01
C GLY A 290 26.29 5.83 14.59
N ALA A 291 27.20 5.65 13.62
CA ALA A 291 26.94 6.03 12.23
C ALA A 291 25.76 5.26 11.64
N ARG A 292 24.91 5.96 10.90
CA ARG A 292 23.73 5.43 10.21
C ARG A 292 23.82 5.76 8.73
N PHE A 293 23.53 4.77 7.90
CA PHE A 293 23.43 4.92 6.45
C PHE A 293 22.06 4.45 5.99
N VAL A 294 21.44 5.19 5.08
CA VAL A 294 20.27 4.74 4.32
C VAL A 294 20.71 4.54 2.88
N PHE A 295 20.73 3.28 2.46
CA PHE A 295 20.99 2.90 1.09
C PHE A 295 19.68 2.88 0.32
N ASP A 296 19.55 3.77 -0.66
CA ASP A 296 18.35 3.89 -1.49
C ASP A 296 18.29 2.70 -2.46
N PRO A 297 17.10 2.08 -2.67
CA PRO A 297 16.93 0.99 -3.61
C PRO A 297 17.41 1.25 -5.04
N ASP A 298 17.47 2.52 -5.45
CA ASP A 298 17.98 2.93 -6.76
C ASP A 298 19.51 2.82 -6.83
N GLY A 299 20.21 2.50 -5.73
CA GLY A 299 21.60 2.02 -5.76
C GLY A 299 22.66 3.01 -5.27
N PHE A 300 22.30 3.97 -4.43
CA PHE A 300 23.20 4.98 -3.88
C PHE A 300 22.93 5.24 -2.38
N VAL A 301 23.85 5.91 -1.69
CA VAL A 301 23.61 6.35 -0.29
C VAL A 301 22.79 7.64 -0.34
N GLY A 302 21.52 7.54 0.06
CA GLY A 302 20.61 8.68 0.10
C GLY A 302 20.69 9.45 1.43
N THR A 303 21.14 8.79 2.50
CA THR A 303 21.35 9.45 3.79
C THR A 303 22.55 8.87 4.51
N TYR A 304 23.33 9.74 5.12
CA TYR A 304 24.30 9.40 6.16
C TYR A 304 24.09 10.34 7.35
N SER A 305 24.15 9.80 8.56
CA SER A 305 24.14 10.59 9.78
C SER A 305 24.94 9.90 10.88
N LYS A 306 25.63 10.70 11.68
CA LYS A 306 26.21 10.30 12.96
C LYS A 306 25.43 11.05 14.05
N PRO A 307 25.39 10.58 15.32
CA PRO A 307 24.79 11.35 16.40
C PRO A 307 25.36 12.77 16.40
N GLY A 308 24.50 13.73 16.10
CA GLY A 308 24.85 15.10 15.71
C GLY A 308 23.74 16.07 16.11
N PHE A 309 23.99 17.36 16.00
CA PHE A 309 23.08 18.37 16.56
C PHE A 309 21.74 18.41 15.84
N PHE A 310 21.74 18.44 14.50
CA PHE A 310 20.51 18.55 13.71
C PHE A 310 19.85 17.19 13.48
N SER A 311 20.65 16.13 13.34
CA SER A 311 20.15 14.76 13.12
C SER A 311 19.49 14.13 14.37
N ASP A 312 19.85 14.53 15.58
CA ASP A 312 19.24 14.07 16.84
C ASP A 312 18.34 15.12 17.53
N TRP A 313 18.02 16.24 16.85
CA TRP A 313 17.29 17.36 17.46
C TRP A 313 15.87 16.99 17.92
N ASP A 314 15.75 16.67 19.20
CA ASP A 314 14.51 16.51 19.95
C ASP A 314 14.20 17.81 20.71
N TYR A 315 13.08 18.46 20.35
CA TYR A 315 12.59 19.68 21.02
C TYR A 315 12.33 19.52 22.52
N GLN A 316 12.22 18.28 23.02
CA GLN A 316 12.03 17.98 24.44
C GLN A 316 13.35 17.84 25.21
N LYS A 317 14.49 17.75 24.52
CA LYS A 317 15.81 17.66 25.15
C LYS A 317 16.44 19.05 25.25
N SER A 318 16.96 19.39 26.43
CA SER A 318 17.69 20.65 26.64
C SER A 318 18.86 20.78 25.66
N PRO A 319 19.16 21.97 25.11
CA PRO A 319 20.36 22.24 24.31
C PRO A 319 21.67 21.74 24.96
N SER A 320 21.68 21.63 26.30
CA SER A 320 22.77 21.06 27.09
C SER A 320 23.01 19.54 26.91
N TYR A 321 22.06 18.81 26.30
CA TYR A 321 22.22 17.40 25.91
C TYR A 321 23.16 17.25 24.71
N TYR A 322 23.15 18.23 23.79
CA TYR A 322 24.03 18.30 22.62
C TYR A 322 25.33 19.04 22.93
N ARG A 323 25.82 18.99 24.18
CA ARG A 323 27.12 19.53 24.59
C ARG A 323 28.24 18.82 23.80
N GLY A 324 28.47 19.27 22.58
CA GLY A 324 29.78 19.28 21.96
C GLY A 324 30.71 20.07 22.88
N LYS A 325 31.98 19.65 22.96
CA LYS A 325 32.99 20.33 23.76
C LYS A 325 32.99 21.82 23.37
N PRO A 326 32.97 22.77 24.31
CA PRO A 326 33.06 24.19 23.97
C PRO A 326 34.28 24.39 23.06
N GLY A 327 34.05 24.93 21.87
CA GLY A 327 35.03 24.94 20.79
C GLY A 327 35.05 26.24 20.02
N LYS A 328 36.20 26.57 19.43
CA LYS A 328 36.33 27.70 18.51
C LYS A 328 35.79 27.29 17.15
N SER A 329 35.01 28.17 16.53
CA SER A 329 34.63 28.06 15.11
C SER A 329 35.86 28.36 14.27
N GLU A 330 36.46 27.34 13.64
CA GLU A 330 37.70 27.50 12.88
C GLU A 330 37.47 27.64 11.36
N MET A 331 36.25 27.40 10.87
CA MET A 331 35.92 27.57 9.45
C MET A 331 35.13 28.87 9.22
N SER A 332 35.55 29.63 8.21
CA SER A 332 34.77 30.69 7.57
C SER A 332 33.65 30.12 6.69
N THR A 333 32.64 30.93 6.36
CA THR A 333 31.56 30.55 5.45
C THR A 333 32.10 30.03 4.10
N ASN A 334 33.14 30.65 3.55
CA ASN A 334 33.75 30.21 2.29
C ASN A 334 34.43 28.84 2.42
N GLU A 335 35.06 28.55 3.56
CA GLU A 335 35.66 27.24 3.82
C GLU A 335 34.58 26.16 3.95
N ILE A 336 33.44 26.47 4.57
CA ILE A 336 32.30 25.53 4.70
C ILE A 336 31.68 25.24 3.33
N LEU A 337 31.45 26.27 2.51
CA LEU A 337 30.93 26.11 1.15
C LEU A 337 31.90 25.30 0.28
N SER A 338 33.21 25.59 0.35
CA SER A 338 34.23 24.84 -0.38
C SER A 338 34.32 23.39 0.07
N PHE A 339 34.22 23.13 1.37
CA PHE A 339 34.20 21.78 1.94
C PHE A 339 33.02 20.97 1.41
N THR A 340 31.80 21.51 1.45
CA THR A 340 30.59 20.81 0.99
C THR A 340 30.56 20.61 -0.53
N GLN A 341 31.04 21.57 -1.32
CA GLN A 341 31.22 21.40 -2.77
C GLN A 341 32.23 20.28 -3.09
N ASN A 342 33.33 20.20 -2.33
CA ASN A 342 34.31 19.13 -2.48
C ASN A 342 33.70 17.74 -2.17
N VAL A 343 32.79 17.63 -1.20
CA VAL A 343 32.07 16.38 -0.90
C VAL A 343 31.24 15.93 -2.11
N PHE A 344 30.45 16.80 -2.73
CA PHE A 344 29.68 16.44 -3.93
C PHE A 344 30.57 16.03 -5.11
N SER A 345 31.69 16.75 -5.30
CA SER A 345 32.69 16.45 -6.34
C SER A 345 33.31 15.06 -6.15
N LYS A 346 33.74 14.73 -4.92
CA LYS A 346 34.30 13.40 -4.56
C LYS A 346 33.31 12.26 -4.79
N LEU A 347 32.01 12.51 -4.61
CA LEU A 347 30.95 11.53 -4.88
C LEU A 347 30.62 11.38 -6.37
N GLY A 348 31.07 12.31 -7.21
CA GLY A 348 30.78 12.33 -8.65
C GLY A 348 29.32 12.69 -8.96
N TYR A 349 28.64 13.41 -8.05
CA TYR A 349 27.25 13.79 -8.24
C TYR A 349 27.13 15.06 -9.08
N PRO A 350 26.29 15.07 -10.15
CA PRO A 350 26.09 16.25 -10.98
C PRO A 350 25.52 17.45 -10.21
N ASN A 351 26.01 18.66 -10.50
CA ASN A 351 25.59 19.89 -9.82
C ASN A 351 24.10 20.22 -10.03
N ASP A 352 23.54 19.90 -11.20
CA ASP A 352 22.11 20.07 -11.51
C ASP A 352 21.22 19.21 -10.60
N LEU A 353 21.73 18.05 -10.18
CA LEU A 353 21.01 17.09 -9.33
C LEU A 353 21.04 17.51 -7.85
N THR A 354 22.20 17.93 -7.36
CA THR A 354 22.42 18.34 -5.97
C THR A 354 21.99 19.78 -5.72
N ARG A 355 21.84 20.57 -6.80
CA ARG A 355 21.71 22.02 -6.82
C ARG A 355 22.90 22.76 -6.21
N SER A 356 24.07 22.13 -6.19
CA SER A 356 25.28 22.71 -5.59
C SER A 356 25.91 23.86 -6.39
N ASP A 357 25.34 24.18 -7.56
CA ASP A 357 25.59 25.40 -8.33
C ASP A 357 24.90 26.64 -7.73
N SER A 358 23.86 26.44 -6.92
CA SER A 358 23.14 27.51 -6.22
C SER A 358 23.70 27.78 -4.82
N VAL A 359 23.47 29.00 -4.32
CA VAL A 359 23.88 29.39 -2.96
C VAL A 359 22.95 28.69 -1.95
N PRO A 360 23.46 27.86 -1.03
CA PRO A 360 22.62 27.21 -0.04
C PRO A 360 22.16 28.19 1.03
N THR A 361 21.06 27.83 1.70
CA THR A 361 20.78 28.41 3.02
C THR A 361 21.72 27.77 4.04
N LEU A 362 22.40 28.61 4.83
CA LEU A 362 23.30 28.20 5.91
C LEU A 362 22.65 28.50 7.26
N GLU A 363 22.47 27.47 8.08
CA GLU A 363 22.06 27.60 9.48
C GLU A 363 23.22 27.21 10.40
N GLY A 364 23.48 28.02 11.43
CA GLY A 364 24.62 27.83 12.33
C GLY A 364 25.97 28.31 11.77
N PRO A 365 27.04 28.25 12.58
CA PRO A 365 27.06 27.76 13.96
C PRO A 365 26.33 28.74 14.90
N LEU A 366 25.69 28.21 15.95
CA LEU A 366 24.81 28.99 16.84
C LEU A 366 25.45 29.19 18.21
N ASP A 367 25.22 30.34 18.82
CA ASP A 367 25.51 30.56 20.25
C ASP A 367 24.24 30.23 21.05
N ASP A 368 24.30 29.28 22.00
CA ASP A 368 23.16 28.95 22.84
C ASP A 368 22.81 30.16 23.75
N PRO A 369 21.62 30.77 23.61
CA PRO A 369 21.27 31.98 24.34
C PRO A 369 21.20 31.79 25.86
N TYR A 370 21.11 30.54 26.34
CA TYR A 370 21.00 30.25 27.77
C TYR A 370 22.33 29.88 28.42
N SER A 371 23.22 29.16 27.72
CA SER A 371 24.50 28.73 28.27
C SER A 371 25.72 29.52 27.79
N GLY A 372 25.56 30.35 26.75
CA GLY A 372 26.67 31.07 26.12
C GLY A 372 27.70 30.15 25.43
N VAL A 373 27.40 28.86 25.29
CA VAL A 373 28.24 27.88 24.61
C VAL A 373 27.94 27.92 23.12
N ARG A 374 29.00 27.99 22.30
CA ARG A 374 28.89 27.90 20.84
C ARG A 374 28.74 26.45 20.40
N ILE A 375 27.72 26.19 19.59
CA ILE A 375 27.41 24.91 18.96
C ILE A 375 28.12 24.88 17.59
N PRO A 376 29.12 24.01 17.37
CA PRO A 376 29.98 24.05 16.20
C PRO A 376 29.39 23.32 14.97
N TYR A 377 28.06 23.17 14.90
CA TYR A 377 27.39 22.48 13.79
C TYR A 377 26.75 23.49 12.85
N CYS A 378 26.91 23.23 11.55
CA CYS A 378 26.24 23.99 10.49
C CYS A 378 25.40 23.05 9.64
N LEU A 379 24.22 23.51 9.23
CA LEU A 379 23.37 22.83 8.27
C LEU A 379 23.28 23.66 6.99
N LEU A 380 23.68 23.05 5.87
CA LEU A 380 23.55 23.62 4.54
C LEU A 380 22.38 22.94 3.85
N SER A 381 21.47 23.73 3.26
CA SER A 381 20.33 23.21 2.51
C SER A 381 20.23 23.85 1.13
N TRP A 382 20.10 23.00 0.11
CA TRP A 382 19.83 23.43 -1.26
C TRP A 382 18.38 23.09 -1.60
N SER A 383 17.57 24.12 -1.84
CA SER A 383 16.14 24.02 -2.11
C SER A 383 15.75 24.69 -3.43
N SER A 384 14.55 24.39 -3.92
CA SER A 384 13.97 25.11 -5.05
C SER A 384 13.35 26.42 -4.57
N GLU A 385 13.78 27.54 -5.18
CA GLU A 385 13.25 28.88 -4.93
C GLU A 385 11.72 28.96 -5.06
N ASN A 386 11.13 28.21 -6.00
CA ASN A 386 9.69 28.26 -6.29
C ASN A 386 8.84 27.31 -5.44
N SER A 387 9.39 26.21 -4.93
CA SER A 387 8.61 25.17 -4.24
C SER A 387 8.99 24.94 -2.78
N GLY A 388 10.11 25.51 -2.31
CA GLY A 388 10.67 25.24 -0.98
C GLY A 388 11.15 23.80 -0.79
N LYS A 389 11.07 22.95 -1.84
CA LYS A 389 11.49 21.55 -1.77
C LYS A 389 12.99 21.48 -1.62
N ILE A 390 13.45 20.78 -0.59
CA ILE A 390 14.87 20.53 -0.30
C ILE A 390 15.36 19.33 -1.13
N TYR A 391 16.42 19.53 -1.90
CA TYR A 391 17.03 18.52 -2.77
C TYR A 391 18.22 17.85 -2.11
N SER A 392 19.04 18.62 -1.40
CA SER A 392 20.20 18.12 -0.69
C SER A 392 20.43 18.92 0.60
N GLN A 393 20.97 18.24 1.60
CA GLN A 393 21.42 18.86 2.85
C GLN A 393 22.73 18.23 3.32
N MET A 394 23.56 19.03 3.99
CA MET A 394 24.78 18.58 4.66
C MET A 394 24.89 19.20 6.04
N GLU A 395 25.16 18.37 7.04
CA GLU A 395 25.53 18.81 8.39
C GLU A 395 27.06 18.67 8.54
N VAL A 396 27.71 19.75 8.97
CA VAL A 396 29.17 19.85 9.11
C VAL A 396 29.51 20.25 10.53
N ASP A 397 30.42 19.51 11.16
CA ASP A 397 31.11 19.92 12.38
C ASP A 397 32.27 20.84 11.98
N VAL A 398 32.13 22.15 12.20
CA VAL A 398 33.12 23.15 11.78
C VAL A 398 34.33 23.24 12.71
N GLN A 399 34.28 22.57 13.86
CA GLN A 399 35.41 22.46 14.77
C GLN A 399 36.31 21.30 14.34
N GLU A 400 35.73 20.12 14.10
CA GLU A 400 36.48 18.92 13.69
C GLU A 400 36.68 18.84 12.16
N LYS A 401 36.04 19.74 11.40
CA LYS A 401 36.04 19.77 9.93
C LYS A 401 35.55 18.44 9.33
N GLU A 402 34.52 17.87 9.94
CA GLU A 402 33.96 16.55 9.62
C GLU A 402 32.53 16.69 9.05
N LEU A 403 32.19 15.85 8.06
CA LEU A 403 30.80 15.66 7.63
C LEU A 403 30.06 14.78 8.65
N THR A 404 29.03 15.30 9.29
CA THR A 404 28.25 14.57 10.31
C THR A 404 26.85 14.17 9.83
N GLY A 405 26.36 14.82 8.77
CA GLY A 405 25.08 14.49 8.14
C GLY A 405 25.09 14.78 6.65
N PHE A 406 24.40 13.94 5.89
CA PHE A 406 24.22 14.05 4.45
C PHE A 406 22.84 13.53 4.08
N TRP A 407 22.07 14.32 3.35
CA TRP A 407 20.75 13.94 2.83
C TRP A 407 20.65 14.31 1.37
N LEU A 408 20.21 13.36 0.54
CA LEU A 408 20.00 13.55 -0.88
C LEU A 408 18.60 13.05 -1.27
N ASN A 409 17.81 13.94 -1.87
CA ASN A 409 16.46 13.65 -2.36
C ASN A 409 16.29 14.10 -3.81
N PRO A 410 16.94 13.40 -4.76
CA PRO A 410 16.89 13.80 -6.16
C PRO A 410 15.54 13.47 -6.79
N SER A 411 15.24 14.14 -7.91
CA SER A 411 14.11 13.77 -8.77
C SER A 411 14.25 12.33 -9.27
N ARG A 412 13.16 11.76 -9.80
CA ARG A 412 13.19 10.39 -10.37
C ARG A 412 14.23 10.25 -11.49
N GLU A 413 14.36 11.26 -12.33
CA GLU A 413 15.36 11.29 -13.40
C GLU A 413 16.78 11.40 -12.83
N GLY A 414 16.97 12.22 -11.79
CA GLY A 414 18.27 12.32 -11.10
C GLY A 414 18.71 10.99 -10.50
N ARG A 415 17.80 10.24 -9.87
CA ARG A 415 18.08 8.90 -9.32
C ARG A 415 18.64 7.95 -10.38
N ASN A 416 18.13 7.98 -11.61
CA ASN A 416 18.63 7.15 -12.71
C ASN A 416 20.04 7.52 -13.18
N LYS A 417 20.50 8.76 -12.93
CA LYS A 417 21.84 9.22 -13.33
C LYS A 417 22.94 8.76 -12.36
N ILE A 418 22.63 8.66 -11.06
CA ILE A 418 23.61 8.35 -10.00
C ILE A 418 23.46 6.94 -9.42
N GLY A 419 22.27 6.38 -9.51
CA GLY A 419 21.93 5.09 -8.97
C GLY A 419 22.31 3.96 -9.91
N VAL A 420 23.00 2.96 -9.40
CA VAL A 420 23.15 1.67 -10.07
C VAL A 420 22.42 0.63 -9.23
N PRO A 421 21.14 0.35 -9.54
CA PRO A 421 20.30 -0.53 -8.74
C PRO A 421 20.96 -1.89 -8.57
N LEU A 422 20.92 -2.39 -7.35
CA LEU A 422 21.41 -3.73 -7.06
C LEU A 422 20.47 -4.77 -7.65
N LYS A 423 20.97 -5.98 -7.88
CA LYS A 423 20.16 -7.14 -8.25
C LYS A 423 20.52 -8.27 -7.32
N MET A 424 19.51 -8.99 -6.85
CA MET A 424 19.68 -10.16 -6.01
C MET A 424 18.89 -11.33 -6.56
N GLU A 425 19.51 -12.51 -6.56
CA GLU A 425 18.92 -13.74 -7.09
C GLU A 425 18.04 -14.47 -6.07
N ILE A 426 18.14 -14.10 -4.78
CA ILE A 426 17.34 -14.69 -3.72
C ILE A 426 15.94 -14.08 -3.77
N PRO A 427 14.90 -14.85 -4.15
CA PRO A 427 13.55 -14.35 -4.19
C PRO A 427 13.07 -14.07 -2.77
N LEU A 428 12.31 -13.00 -2.66
CA LEU A 428 11.70 -12.55 -1.43
C LEU A 428 10.43 -13.39 -1.20
N GLU A 429 10.30 -14.07 -0.05
CA GLU A 429 9.13 -14.93 0.20
C GLU A 429 7.93 -14.11 0.65
N SER A 430 6.74 -14.38 0.08
CA SER A 430 5.51 -13.77 0.57
C SER A 430 5.19 -14.27 1.98
N LEU A 431 4.90 -13.35 2.90
CA LEU A 431 4.38 -13.70 4.22
C LEU A 431 2.99 -14.31 4.10
N PHE A 432 2.25 -14.06 3.02
CA PHE A 432 0.93 -14.62 2.83
C PHE A 432 0.97 -15.93 2.04
N VAL A 433 0.14 -16.88 2.44
CA VAL A 433 -0.07 -18.15 1.76
C VAL A 433 -1.36 -18.08 0.97
N HIS A 434 -1.31 -18.52 -0.28
CA HIS A 434 -2.53 -18.78 -1.03
C HIS A 434 -3.31 -19.93 -0.36
N ILE A 435 -4.42 -19.59 0.28
CA ILE A 435 -5.28 -20.56 0.95
C ILE A 435 -6.06 -21.35 -0.10
N THR A 436 -5.54 -22.53 -0.44
CA THR A 436 -6.28 -23.54 -1.20
C THR A 436 -7.32 -24.22 -0.33
N PRO A 437 -8.35 -24.87 -0.91
CA PRO A 437 -9.28 -25.70 -0.14
C PRO A 437 -8.57 -26.76 0.72
N THR A 438 -7.48 -27.35 0.21
CA THR A 438 -6.66 -28.32 0.96
C THR A 438 -5.99 -27.69 2.17
N CYS A 439 -5.39 -26.51 2.02
CA CYS A 439 -4.77 -25.77 3.13
C CYS A 439 -5.82 -25.36 4.17
N SER A 440 -6.96 -24.81 3.73
CA SER A 440 -8.08 -24.43 4.58
C SER A 440 -8.60 -25.63 5.39
N ASN A 441 -8.83 -26.77 4.74
CA ASN A 441 -9.32 -27.98 5.42
C ASN A 441 -8.30 -28.55 6.41
N ALA A 442 -7.00 -28.49 6.09
CA ALA A 442 -5.97 -28.95 7.01
C ALA A 442 -5.83 -28.06 8.24
N LEU A 443 -5.91 -26.73 8.07
CA LEU A 443 -5.94 -25.78 9.18
C LEU A 443 -7.20 -25.98 10.02
N LEU A 444 -8.36 -26.20 9.39
CA LEU A 444 -9.60 -26.49 10.10
C LEU A 444 -9.46 -27.75 10.98
N LYS A 445 -8.91 -28.84 10.42
CA LYS A 445 -8.64 -30.08 11.16
C LYS A 445 -7.69 -29.87 12.33
N ALA A 446 -6.73 -28.95 12.20
CA ALA A 446 -5.80 -28.62 13.28
C ALA A 446 -6.49 -27.82 14.40
N VAL A 447 -7.36 -26.85 14.09
CA VAL A 447 -7.97 -25.96 15.11
C VAL A 447 -9.21 -26.55 15.79
N LEU A 448 -9.98 -27.39 15.09
CA LEU A 448 -11.28 -27.87 15.55
C LEU A 448 -11.25 -28.69 16.86
N PRO A 449 -10.23 -29.54 17.12
CA PRO A 449 -10.10 -30.24 18.40
C PRO A 449 -9.92 -29.27 19.59
N HIS A 450 -9.17 -28.17 19.39
CA HIS A 450 -8.94 -27.18 20.45
C HIS A 450 -10.20 -26.35 20.73
N ILE A 451 -10.97 -26.03 19.69
CA ILE A 451 -12.28 -25.37 19.85
C ILE A 451 -13.26 -26.32 20.57
N SER A 452 -13.22 -27.62 20.25
CA SER A 452 -14.05 -28.62 20.93
C SER A 452 -13.72 -28.74 22.42
N ASP A 453 -12.43 -28.84 22.76
CA ASP A 453 -11.95 -28.89 24.15
C ASP A 453 -12.32 -27.60 24.92
N PHE A 454 -12.13 -26.43 24.31
CA PHE A 454 -12.53 -25.16 24.90
C PHE A 454 -14.04 -25.08 25.16
N ALA A 455 -14.87 -25.48 24.18
CA ALA A 455 -16.31 -25.51 24.33
C ALA A 455 -16.77 -26.46 25.43
N GLN A 456 -16.14 -27.63 25.56
CA GLN A 456 -16.39 -28.57 26.66
C GLN A 456 -16.02 -27.99 28.02
N LYS A 457 -14.84 -27.38 28.15
CA LYS A 457 -14.39 -26.76 29.42
C LYS A 457 -15.39 -25.71 29.94
N LEU A 458 -15.99 -24.95 29.03
CA LEU A 458 -16.97 -23.92 29.34
C LEU A 458 -18.41 -24.41 29.46
N ASP A 459 -18.67 -25.72 29.30
CA ASP A 459 -20.01 -26.31 29.28
C ASP A 459 -20.93 -25.61 28.25
N LEU A 460 -20.40 -25.22 27.10
CA LEU A 460 -21.20 -24.61 26.02
C LEU A 460 -22.22 -25.64 25.50
N PRO A 461 -23.40 -25.21 25.00
CA PRO A 461 -24.46 -26.11 24.51
C PRO A 461 -24.11 -26.68 23.11
N LEU A 462 -22.94 -27.30 22.99
CA LEU A 462 -22.38 -27.88 21.78
C LEU A 462 -22.13 -29.38 21.99
N LYS A 463 -22.10 -30.14 20.90
CA LYS A 463 -21.69 -31.54 20.96
C LYS A 463 -20.22 -31.62 21.42
N PRO A 464 -19.85 -32.59 22.27
CA PRO A 464 -18.49 -32.69 22.79
C PRO A 464 -17.42 -32.74 21.70
N SER A 465 -17.64 -33.46 20.60
CA SER A 465 -16.70 -33.53 19.49
C SER A 465 -17.26 -32.81 18.28
N LEU A 466 -16.76 -31.60 18.00
CA LEU A 466 -17.12 -30.88 16.78
C LEU A 466 -16.50 -31.59 15.58
N THR A 467 -17.28 -31.66 14.51
CA THR A 467 -16.85 -32.22 13.22
C THR A 467 -16.96 -31.16 12.13
N GLU A 468 -16.24 -31.36 11.02
CA GLU A 468 -16.27 -30.46 9.86
C GLU A 468 -17.71 -30.22 9.34
N LYS A 469 -18.60 -31.21 9.48
CA LYS A 469 -20.02 -31.09 9.07
C LYS A 469 -20.81 -30.04 9.85
N GLN A 470 -20.31 -29.62 11.01
CA GLN A 470 -20.94 -28.61 11.86
C GLN A 470 -20.37 -27.22 11.61
N VAL A 471 -19.41 -27.07 10.70
CA VAL A 471 -18.78 -25.80 10.35
C VAL A 471 -19.56 -25.17 9.21
N LEU A 472 -20.11 -23.98 9.46
CA LEU A 472 -20.77 -23.14 8.46
C LEU A 472 -19.75 -22.38 7.62
N SER A 473 -18.75 -21.79 8.28
CA SER A 473 -17.67 -21.10 7.61
C SER A 473 -16.37 -21.19 8.41
N PHE A 474 -15.24 -21.26 7.70
CA PHE A 474 -13.92 -21.17 8.30
C PHE A 474 -13.08 -20.13 7.55
N ARG A 475 -12.48 -19.21 8.29
CA ARG A 475 -11.60 -18.16 7.77
C ARG A 475 -10.21 -18.35 8.39
N PRO A 476 -9.34 -19.17 7.78
CA PRO A 476 -7.98 -19.38 8.29
C PRO A 476 -7.14 -18.11 8.21
N SER A 477 -6.13 -18.00 9.08
CA SER A 477 -5.04 -17.04 8.89
C SER A 477 -4.35 -17.29 7.57
N GLN A 478 -4.08 -16.21 6.85
CA GLN A 478 -3.36 -16.24 5.59
C GLN A 478 -1.85 -16.09 5.80
N ILE A 479 -1.39 -15.91 7.05
CA ILE A 479 0.02 -15.69 7.36
C ILE A 479 0.76 -17.03 7.37
N ARG A 480 1.88 -17.08 6.66
CA ARG A 480 2.76 -18.23 6.52
C ARG A 480 3.23 -18.72 7.88
N GLY A 481 2.98 -20.00 8.15
CA GLY A 481 3.37 -20.66 9.39
C GLY A 481 2.42 -20.43 10.57
N GLU A 482 1.40 -19.58 10.43
CA GLU A 482 0.39 -19.38 11.48
C GLU A 482 -0.73 -20.42 11.39
N VAL A 483 -1.04 -21.04 12.52
CA VAL A 483 -2.21 -21.92 12.68
C VAL A 483 -3.24 -21.14 13.48
N ALA A 484 -4.07 -20.38 12.76
CA ALA A 484 -5.04 -19.47 13.35
C ALA A 484 -6.26 -19.33 12.43
N GLY A 485 -7.34 -18.73 12.93
CA GLY A 485 -8.50 -18.35 12.14
C GLY A 485 -9.82 -18.43 12.90
N SER A 486 -10.87 -17.92 12.25
CA SER A 486 -12.22 -17.94 12.81
C SER A 486 -13.07 -19.06 12.25
N VAL A 487 -13.79 -19.74 13.14
CA VAL A 487 -14.73 -20.82 12.82
C VAL A 487 -16.13 -20.37 13.22
N GLU A 488 -17.05 -20.40 12.27
CA GLU A 488 -18.49 -20.29 12.52
C GLU A 488 -19.15 -21.66 12.34
N LEU A 489 -19.95 -22.07 13.31
CA LEU A 489 -20.70 -23.32 13.29
C LEU A 489 -22.08 -23.12 12.65
N THR A 490 -22.72 -24.21 12.23
CA THR A 490 -24.07 -24.20 11.62
C THR A 490 -25.17 -23.76 12.58
N ASN A 491 -24.90 -23.73 13.88
CA ASN A 491 -25.76 -23.14 14.91
C ASN A 491 -25.32 -21.71 15.30
N HIS A 492 -24.50 -21.06 14.47
CA HIS A 492 -24.04 -19.69 14.59
C HIS A 492 -23.20 -19.37 15.85
N PHE A 493 -22.69 -20.39 16.53
CA PHE A 493 -21.57 -20.18 17.44
C PHE A 493 -20.32 -19.81 16.63
N TRP A 494 -19.61 -18.80 17.09
CA TRP A 494 -18.40 -18.31 16.45
C TRP A 494 -17.22 -18.37 17.40
N PHE A 495 -16.05 -18.77 16.90
CA PHE A 495 -14.81 -18.90 17.66
C PHE A 495 -13.66 -18.27 16.88
N GLU A 496 -12.73 -17.63 17.58
CA GLU A 496 -11.42 -17.22 17.06
C GLU A 496 -10.36 -18.11 17.68
N PHE A 497 -9.54 -18.75 16.84
CA PHE A 497 -8.36 -19.49 17.27
C PHE A 497 -7.12 -18.67 16.94
N ASP A 498 -6.37 -18.29 17.97
CA ASP A 498 -5.19 -17.45 17.84
C ASP A 498 -3.94 -18.27 17.47
N LYS A 499 -2.99 -17.63 16.79
CA LYS A 499 -1.71 -18.23 16.38
C LYS A 499 -0.87 -18.75 17.54
N ALA A 500 -1.09 -18.24 18.74
CA ALA A 500 -0.47 -18.74 19.97
C ALA A 500 -0.99 -20.13 20.39
N GLY A 501 -2.03 -20.66 19.74
CA GLY A 501 -2.52 -22.02 19.96
C GLY A 501 -3.68 -22.14 20.95
N TYR A 502 -4.49 -21.09 21.09
CA TYR A 502 -5.62 -21.04 22.04
C TYR A 502 -6.85 -20.35 21.44
N VAL A 503 -8.02 -20.56 22.03
CA VAL A 503 -9.26 -19.86 21.63
C VAL A 503 -9.27 -18.47 22.27
N SER A 504 -9.03 -17.43 21.47
CA SER A 504 -8.95 -16.05 21.95
C SER A 504 -10.31 -15.39 22.12
N SER A 505 -11.31 -15.84 21.37
CA SER A 505 -12.67 -15.37 21.59
C SER A 505 -13.71 -16.39 21.17
N PHE A 506 -14.89 -16.31 21.77
CA PHE A 506 -16.08 -16.98 21.26
C PHE A 506 -17.31 -16.10 21.43
N ARG A 507 -18.34 -16.39 20.63
CA ARG A 507 -19.63 -15.71 20.65
C ARG A 507 -20.74 -16.73 20.43
N SER A 508 -21.79 -16.65 21.24
CA SER A 508 -23.04 -17.38 21.00
C SER A 508 -23.94 -16.59 20.04
N PRO A 509 -24.89 -17.26 19.34
CA PRO A 509 -25.87 -16.57 18.49
C PRO A 509 -26.73 -15.56 19.24
N ASP A 510 -26.93 -15.76 20.55
CA ASP A 510 -27.77 -14.92 21.40
C ASP A 510 -26.96 -13.83 22.13
N ASN A 511 -25.78 -13.49 21.62
CA ASN A 511 -24.92 -12.48 22.20
C ASN A 511 -25.35 -11.06 21.76
N TYR A 512 -25.99 -10.35 22.69
CA TYR A 512 -26.45 -8.98 22.52
C TYR A 512 -25.35 -7.99 22.11
N PHE A 513 -24.12 -8.15 22.60
CA PHE A 513 -23.01 -7.22 22.31
C PHE A 513 -22.59 -7.23 20.82
N PHE A 514 -23.04 -8.23 20.06
CA PHE A 514 -22.77 -8.39 18.63
C PHE A 514 -24.02 -8.32 17.75
N ALA A 515 -25.18 -7.98 18.31
CA ALA A 515 -26.40 -7.77 17.54
C ALA A 515 -26.21 -6.60 16.55
N GLU A 516 -26.42 -6.87 15.26
CA GLU A 516 -26.19 -5.89 14.17
C GLU A 516 -26.85 -4.53 14.46
N ASN A 517 -26.05 -3.47 14.39
CA ASN A 517 -26.61 -2.12 14.23
C ASN A 517 -27.23 -2.00 12.82
N SER A 518 -28.17 -1.08 12.65
CA SER A 518 -28.99 -0.92 11.43
C SER A 518 -28.23 -0.56 10.14
N ASN A 519 -26.90 -0.49 10.17
CA ASN A 519 -26.05 -0.08 9.06
C ASN A 519 -25.15 -1.21 8.53
N GLY A 520 -25.37 -2.47 8.93
CA GLY A 520 -24.59 -3.62 8.46
C GLY A 520 -23.11 -3.59 8.90
N LYS A 521 -22.77 -2.78 9.90
CA LYS A 521 -21.43 -2.74 10.48
C LYS A 521 -21.48 -3.36 11.87
N SER A 522 -20.75 -4.45 12.11
CA SER A 522 -20.56 -4.96 13.47
C SER A 522 -20.08 -3.82 14.38
N PRO A 523 -20.51 -3.74 15.66
CA PRO A 523 -19.90 -2.81 16.59
C PRO A 523 -18.37 -3.06 16.61
N PRO A 524 -17.55 -1.99 16.74
CA PRO A 524 -16.11 -2.15 16.76
C PRO A 524 -15.73 -3.16 17.84
N SER A 525 -14.91 -4.14 17.47
CA SER A 525 -14.41 -5.23 18.34
C SER A 525 -13.55 -4.74 19.51
N ARG A 526 -13.40 -3.42 19.64
CA ARG A 526 -12.59 -2.73 20.62
C ARG A 526 -13.47 -1.65 21.25
N SER A 527 -13.71 -1.81 22.55
CA SER A 527 -14.08 -0.72 23.46
C SER A 527 -15.05 0.33 22.89
N MET A 528 -16.34 0.10 23.06
CA MET A 528 -17.24 1.17 23.51
C MET A 528 -18.49 0.50 24.06
N SER A 529 -18.91 0.94 25.23
CA SER A 529 -20.17 0.58 25.85
C SER A 529 -21.32 0.85 24.88
N PHE A 530 -21.73 -0.17 24.13
CA PHE A 530 -22.84 -0.02 23.20
C PHE A 530 -24.16 -0.17 23.95
N VAL A 531 -24.62 0.96 24.48
CA VAL A 531 -26.00 1.11 24.91
C VAL A 531 -26.79 1.68 23.73
N PRO A 532 -27.72 0.92 23.13
CA PRO A 532 -28.50 1.34 21.98
C PRO A 532 -29.33 2.54 22.40
N SER A 533 -29.36 3.57 21.56
CA SER A 533 -30.25 4.70 21.77
C SER A 533 -31.71 4.23 21.78
N LYS A 534 -32.58 5.00 22.45
CA LYS A 534 -34.04 4.75 22.49
C LYS A 534 -34.62 4.54 21.09
N ASP A 535 -34.14 5.31 20.11
CA ASP A 535 -34.57 5.24 18.72
C ASP A 535 -34.10 3.96 18.00
N LEU A 536 -32.87 3.52 18.26
CA LEU A 536 -32.34 2.28 17.69
C LEU A 536 -33.10 1.06 18.23
N PHE A 537 -33.42 1.06 19.52
CA PHE A 537 -34.20 0.00 20.15
C PHE A 537 -35.65 -0.04 19.62
N ALA A 538 -36.28 1.12 19.44
CA ALA A 538 -37.65 1.21 18.91
C ALA A 538 -37.76 0.74 17.44
N LYS A 539 -36.72 1.01 16.63
CA LYS A 539 -36.71 0.73 15.18
C LYS A 539 -36.15 -0.65 14.82
N ASN A 540 -35.34 -1.28 15.68
CA ASN A 540 -34.67 -2.55 15.36
C ASN A 540 -35.34 -3.76 16.04
N ALA A 541 -36.15 -4.51 15.27
CA ALA A 541 -36.81 -5.73 15.74
C ALA A 541 -35.84 -6.79 16.27
N LYS A 542 -34.59 -6.87 15.74
CA LYS A 542 -33.57 -7.83 16.19
C LYS A 542 -32.99 -7.48 17.57
N ILE A 543 -32.99 -6.21 17.98
CA ILE A 543 -32.49 -5.82 19.31
C ILE A 543 -33.56 -6.06 20.39
N ARG A 544 -34.85 -5.96 20.02
CA ARG A 544 -35.98 -6.16 20.95
C ARG A 544 -36.04 -7.56 21.54
N GLN A 545 -35.55 -8.58 20.84
CA GLN A 545 -35.54 -9.97 21.31
C GLN A 545 -34.63 -10.18 22.55
N PHE A 546 -33.70 -9.25 22.81
CA PHE A 546 -32.78 -9.33 23.94
C PHE A 546 -33.34 -8.70 25.23
N ALA A 547 -34.56 -8.16 25.22
CA ALA A 547 -35.20 -7.63 26.42
C ALA A 547 -35.57 -8.77 27.39
N GLY A 548 -35.38 -8.53 28.69
CA GLY A 548 -35.61 -9.56 29.70
C GLY A 548 -35.46 -9.05 31.13
N LYS A 549 -35.11 -9.93 32.07
CA LYS A 549 -34.94 -9.62 33.50
C LYS A 549 -33.65 -10.26 34.04
N THR A 550 -32.84 -9.50 34.75
CA THR A 550 -31.66 -10.02 35.43
C THR A 550 -32.07 -10.97 36.58
N ARG A 551 -31.49 -12.18 36.60
CA ARG A 551 -31.72 -13.22 37.63
C ARG A 551 -30.45 -13.55 38.43
N MET A 552 -29.43 -12.68 38.36
CA MET A 552 -28.15 -12.84 39.04
C MET A 552 -27.82 -11.59 39.84
N THR A 553 -27.12 -11.77 40.97
CA THR A 553 -26.50 -10.66 41.71
C THR A 553 -25.15 -10.32 41.09
N THR A 554 -24.63 -9.12 41.36
CA THR A 554 -23.26 -8.71 40.97
C THR A 554 -22.20 -9.72 41.39
N ASN A 555 -22.27 -10.23 42.62
CA ASN A 555 -21.32 -11.23 43.12
C ASN A 555 -21.42 -12.56 42.35
N SER A 556 -22.64 -12.99 42.00
CA SER A 556 -22.84 -14.19 41.19
C SER A 556 -22.33 -14.01 39.75
N ILE A 557 -22.48 -12.82 39.17
CA ILE A 557 -21.96 -12.47 37.84
C ILE A 557 -20.43 -12.53 37.82
N ILE A 558 -19.77 -11.85 38.77
CA ILE A 558 -18.31 -11.84 38.88
C ILE A 558 -17.79 -13.26 39.15
N SER A 559 -18.44 -14.01 40.05
CA SER A 559 -18.06 -15.40 40.33
C SER A 559 -18.14 -16.30 39.10
N LEU A 560 -19.19 -16.18 38.29
CA LEU A 560 -19.34 -16.93 37.04
C LEU A 560 -18.25 -16.55 36.02
N ALA A 561 -17.94 -15.25 35.90
CA ALA A 561 -16.87 -14.78 35.02
C ALA A 561 -15.49 -15.30 35.46
N THR A 562 -15.15 -15.22 36.74
CA THR A 562 -13.88 -15.75 37.28
C THR A 562 -13.77 -17.26 37.13
N LYS A 563 -14.86 -18.00 37.36
CA LYS A 563 -14.91 -19.46 37.13
C LYS A 563 -14.69 -19.81 35.65
N THR A 564 -15.20 -18.97 34.75
CA THR A 564 -14.98 -19.12 33.30
C THR A 564 -13.50 -18.99 32.98
N LEU A 565 -12.83 -17.93 33.45
CA LEU A 565 -11.39 -17.73 33.26
C LEU A 565 -10.56 -18.94 33.72
N LYS A 566 -10.89 -19.47 34.91
CA LYS A 566 -10.27 -20.67 35.46
C LYS A 566 -10.43 -21.90 34.57
N LYS A 567 -11.64 -22.17 34.10
CA LYS A 567 -11.93 -23.30 33.20
C LYS A 567 -11.23 -23.16 31.85
N SER A 568 -11.12 -21.95 31.33
CA SER A 568 -10.43 -21.66 30.07
C SER A 568 -8.90 -21.56 30.17
N GLY A 569 -8.32 -21.66 31.37
CA GLY A 569 -6.86 -21.63 31.57
C GLY A 569 -6.24 -20.23 31.67
N PHE A 570 -7.04 -19.19 31.91
CA PHE A 570 -6.61 -17.78 31.98
C PHE A 570 -6.53 -17.24 33.41
N GLU A 571 -6.59 -18.09 34.44
CA GLU A 571 -6.53 -17.69 35.86
C GLU A 571 -5.23 -16.96 36.22
N SER A 572 -4.10 -17.30 35.58
CA SER A 572 -2.80 -16.66 35.83
C SER A 572 -2.70 -15.23 35.30
N LEU A 573 -3.63 -14.80 34.42
CA LEU A 573 -3.62 -13.46 33.85
C LEU A 573 -4.22 -12.41 34.78
N ILE A 574 -5.07 -12.83 35.71
CA ILE A 574 -5.69 -11.95 36.69
C ILE A 574 -4.81 -11.92 37.94
N SER A 575 -4.12 -10.80 38.18
CA SER A 575 -3.40 -10.62 39.44
C SER A 575 -4.40 -10.55 40.60
N THR A 576 -3.97 -10.90 41.81
CA THR A 576 -4.82 -10.79 43.03
C THR A 576 -5.30 -9.36 43.32
N ASN A 577 -4.73 -8.35 42.63
CA ASN A 577 -5.04 -6.93 42.83
C ASN A 577 -5.85 -6.31 41.67
N CYS A 578 -6.21 -7.08 40.64
CA CYS A 578 -7.02 -6.59 39.51
C CYS A 578 -8.52 -6.71 39.84
N THR A 579 -9.14 -5.61 40.29
CA THR A 579 -10.60 -5.55 40.46
C THR A 579 -11.28 -5.51 39.08
N PRO A 580 -12.20 -6.44 38.76
CA PRO A 580 -12.91 -6.40 37.50
C PRO A 580 -13.86 -5.19 37.43
N THR A 581 -14.02 -4.65 36.24
CA THR A 581 -15.11 -3.72 35.92
C THR A 581 -16.33 -4.50 35.46
N LEU A 582 -17.53 -4.01 35.82
CA LEU A 582 -18.80 -4.59 35.40
C LEU A 582 -19.56 -3.58 34.56
N GLU A 583 -19.87 -3.97 33.33
CA GLU A 583 -20.70 -3.24 32.39
C GLU A 583 -22.09 -3.91 32.30
N GLY A 584 -23.16 -3.14 32.43
CA GLY A 584 -24.53 -3.67 32.47
C GLY A 584 -24.83 -4.48 33.76
N PRO A 585 -26.02 -5.11 33.86
CA PRO A 585 -27.14 -5.06 32.93
C PRO A 585 -27.71 -3.65 32.80
N TYR A 586 -28.37 -3.35 31.68
CA TYR A 586 -28.83 -1.99 31.36
C TYR A 586 -30.35 -1.88 31.52
N THR A 587 -30.79 -0.71 31.97
CA THR A 587 -32.19 -0.30 31.85
C THR A 587 -32.25 0.87 30.88
N LEU A 588 -32.82 0.64 29.71
CA LEU A 588 -32.96 1.64 28.66
C LEU A 588 -34.12 2.61 28.96
N PRO A 589 -34.11 3.82 28.37
CA PRO A 589 -35.24 4.74 28.43
C PRO A 589 -36.54 4.06 27.97
N GLY A 590 -37.60 4.16 28.79
CA GLY A 590 -38.86 3.44 28.57
C GLY A 590 -39.04 2.17 29.40
N GLY A 591 -38.13 1.87 30.33
CA GLY A 591 -38.26 0.78 31.30
C GLY A 591 -37.88 -0.60 30.75
N ILE A 592 -37.22 -0.64 29.60
CA ILE A 592 -36.81 -1.88 28.94
C ILE A 592 -35.49 -2.33 29.54
N HIS A 593 -35.46 -3.55 30.05
CA HIS A 593 -34.28 -4.10 30.72
C HIS A 593 -33.55 -5.12 29.83
N LEU A 594 -32.23 -4.99 29.74
CA LEU A 594 -31.34 -5.88 29.00
C LEU A 594 -30.52 -6.71 30.00
N PRO A 595 -30.78 -8.03 30.13
CA PRO A 595 -30.12 -8.89 31.09
C PRO A 595 -28.75 -9.38 30.57
N TYR A 596 -27.93 -8.47 30.05
CA TYR A 596 -26.62 -8.78 29.51
C TYR A 596 -25.58 -7.91 30.18
N CYS A 597 -24.49 -8.54 30.63
CA CYS A 597 -23.39 -7.82 31.24
C CYS A 597 -22.05 -8.30 30.70
N ARG A 598 -21.04 -7.43 30.85
CA ARG A 598 -19.64 -7.71 30.53
C ARG A 598 -18.80 -7.50 31.77
N VAL A 599 -18.05 -8.52 32.17
CA VAL A 599 -17.05 -8.43 33.23
C VAL A 599 -15.69 -8.31 32.57
N ALA A 600 -14.95 -7.24 32.82
CA ALA A 600 -13.66 -6.99 32.18
C ALA A 600 -12.54 -6.78 33.21
N TRP A 601 -11.33 -7.17 32.84
CA TRP A 601 -10.11 -6.94 33.62
C TRP A 601 -9.14 -6.09 32.80
N ASP A 602 -8.65 -5.03 33.43
CA ASP A 602 -7.52 -4.26 32.90
C ASP A 602 -6.23 -5.01 33.20
N LEU A 603 -5.53 -5.41 32.15
CA LEU A 603 -4.28 -6.16 32.24
C LEU A 603 -3.04 -5.25 32.22
N ASN A 604 -3.20 -3.91 32.07
CA ASN A 604 -2.15 -2.89 32.07
C ASN A 604 -2.58 -1.59 32.81
N PRO A 605 -2.76 -1.60 34.13
CA PRO A 605 -3.13 -0.40 34.87
C PRO A 605 -1.93 0.56 34.96
N GLY A 606 -1.86 1.59 34.09
CA GLY A 606 -0.90 2.70 34.25
C GLY A 606 -0.28 3.29 32.99
N ASN A 607 -0.42 2.65 31.82
CA ASN A 607 0.03 3.24 30.56
C ASN A 607 -1.18 3.83 29.85
N GLY A 608 -1.20 5.15 29.62
CA GLY A 608 -2.18 5.77 28.73
C GLY A 608 -2.20 5.04 27.39
N TYR A 609 -3.40 4.91 26.80
CA TYR A 609 -3.69 4.17 25.57
C TYR A 609 -2.52 4.17 24.56
N SER A 610 -1.75 3.07 24.53
CA SER A 610 -0.75 2.80 23.50
C SER A 610 -1.18 1.56 22.70
N GLU A 611 -0.67 1.40 21.48
CA GLU A 611 -1.10 0.41 20.47
C GLU A 611 -1.00 -1.08 20.90
N GLU A 612 -0.54 -1.39 22.11
CA GLU A 612 -0.45 -2.74 22.71
C GLU A 612 -1.62 -3.05 23.67
N ASP A 613 -2.83 -2.77 23.22
CA ASP A 613 -4.04 -2.95 23.99
C ASP A 613 -4.28 -4.43 24.39
N CYS A 614 -4.19 -4.72 25.70
CA CYS A 614 -4.47 -6.03 26.28
C CYS A 614 -5.86 -6.01 26.93
N PHE A 615 -6.78 -6.86 26.47
CA PHE A 615 -8.13 -6.89 27.02
C PHE A 615 -8.57 -8.31 27.34
N LEU A 616 -9.18 -8.48 28.51
CA LEU A 616 -9.83 -9.70 28.94
C LEU A 616 -11.24 -9.38 29.40
N HIS A 617 -12.25 -10.00 28.77
CA HIS A 617 -13.62 -9.88 29.22
C HIS A 617 -14.46 -11.13 29.00
N VAL A 618 -15.49 -11.28 29.82
CA VAL A 618 -16.51 -12.34 29.77
C VAL A 618 -17.87 -11.68 29.66
N GLU A 619 -18.69 -12.14 28.72
CA GLU A 619 -20.04 -11.63 28.46
C GLU A 619 -21.07 -12.67 28.90
N ILE A 620 -22.06 -12.22 29.69
CA ILE A 620 -22.98 -13.09 30.41
C ILE A 620 -24.42 -12.66 30.14
N ASN A 621 -25.28 -13.63 29.84
CA ASN A 621 -26.72 -13.46 29.92
C ASN A 621 -27.15 -13.74 31.38
N THR A 622 -27.52 -12.69 32.10
CA THR A 622 -27.87 -12.74 33.52
C THR A 622 -29.26 -13.30 33.78
N GLN A 623 -30.10 -13.44 32.74
CA GLN A 623 -31.39 -14.11 32.84
C GLN A 623 -31.22 -15.63 32.79
N GLU A 624 -30.50 -16.13 31.78
CA GLU A 624 -30.27 -17.56 31.57
C GLU A 624 -29.09 -18.10 32.40
N LYS A 625 -28.29 -17.20 33.00
CA LYS A 625 -27.11 -17.51 33.82
C LYS A 625 -26.02 -18.25 33.04
N THR A 626 -25.85 -17.87 31.78
CA THR A 626 -24.93 -18.52 30.82
C THR A 626 -23.91 -17.53 30.26
N ILE A 627 -22.74 -18.05 29.88
CA ILE A 627 -21.75 -17.28 29.12
C ILE A 627 -22.21 -17.19 27.67
N VAL A 628 -22.22 -15.97 27.13
CA VAL A 628 -22.59 -15.70 25.72
C VAL A 628 -21.42 -15.17 24.90
N GLY A 629 -20.34 -14.76 25.56
CA GLY A 629 -19.13 -14.33 24.89
C GLY A 629 -17.91 -14.32 25.80
N PHE A 630 -16.74 -14.33 25.16
CA PHE A 630 -15.45 -14.27 25.81
C PHE A 630 -14.45 -13.66 24.83
N CYS A 631 -13.52 -12.85 25.34
CA CYS A 631 -12.42 -12.31 24.56
C CYS A 631 -11.18 -12.14 25.44
N CYS A 632 -10.04 -12.59 24.94
CA CYS A 632 -8.72 -12.44 25.54
C CYS A 632 -7.70 -12.13 24.45
N ILE A 633 -7.20 -10.89 24.48
CA ILE A 633 -6.11 -10.40 23.63
C ILE A 633 -4.95 -9.99 24.55
N LEU A 634 -3.78 -10.57 24.33
CA LEU A 634 -2.53 -10.29 25.04
C LEU A 634 -1.48 -9.67 24.08
N PRO A 635 -0.35 -9.15 24.60
CA PRO A 635 0.76 -8.72 23.78
C PRO A 635 1.65 -9.93 23.42
N GLN A 636 2.42 -9.82 22.34
CA GLN A 636 3.23 -10.91 21.79
C GLN A 636 4.07 -11.66 22.85
N LYS A 637 4.72 -10.89 23.73
CA LYS A 637 5.60 -11.39 24.78
C LYS A 637 4.91 -12.32 25.79
N LYS A 638 3.65 -12.05 26.16
CA LYS A 638 2.92 -12.90 27.13
C LYS A 638 2.43 -14.20 26.49
N TYR A 639 2.17 -14.23 25.18
CA TYR A 639 1.78 -15.48 24.50
C TYR A 639 2.91 -16.52 24.50
N GLU A 640 4.15 -16.08 24.23
CA GLU A 640 5.32 -16.95 24.17
C GLU A 640 5.65 -17.59 25.53
N GLU A 641 5.27 -16.94 26.63
CA GLU A 641 5.44 -17.43 28.00
C GLU A 641 4.35 -18.44 28.41
N LEU A 642 3.10 -18.24 27.95
CA LEU A 642 1.93 -18.97 28.44
C LEU A 642 1.46 -20.10 27.52
N PHE A 643 1.70 -19.98 26.21
CA PHE A 643 1.15 -20.90 25.22
C PHE A 643 2.23 -21.39 24.25
N ARG A 644 1.99 -22.56 23.65
CA ARG A 644 2.86 -23.12 22.62
C ARG A 644 2.13 -23.03 21.28
N PRO A 645 2.62 -22.22 20.32
CA PRO A 645 2.05 -22.15 18.98
C PRO A 645 1.96 -23.53 18.35
N LEU A 646 0.82 -23.82 17.73
CA LEU A 646 0.70 -25.02 16.89
C LEU A 646 1.60 -24.84 15.67
N ARG A 647 2.36 -25.89 15.34
CA ARG A 647 3.14 -25.97 14.11
C ARG A 647 2.58 -27.09 13.26
N VAL A 648 2.16 -26.79 12.05
CA VAL A 648 1.86 -27.83 11.05
C VAL A 648 3.08 -27.95 10.13
N PRO A 649 3.56 -29.17 9.81
CA PRO A 649 4.67 -29.36 8.90
C PRO A 649 4.21 -29.06 7.46
N PHE A 650 4.24 -27.80 7.06
CA PHE A 650 4.04 -27.40 5.67
C PHE A 650 5.28 -26.68 5.14
N THR A 651 5.81 -27.18 4.04
CA THR A 651 6.80 -26.48 3.20
C THR A 651 6.10 -25.52 2.23
N PRO A 652 6.75 -24.41 1.82
CA PRO A 652 6.23 -23.50 0.81
C PRO A 652 6.07 -24.18 -0.55
N GLY A 653 4.83 -24.36 -1.00
CA GLY A 653 4.51 -24.95 -2.30
C GLY A 653 3.40 -25.97 -2.12
N GLY A 654 2.15 -25.53 -2.28
CA GLY A 654 0.98 -26.34 -1.98
C GLY A 654 0.92 -27.64 -2.77
N LEU A 655 1.35 -28.74 -2.16
CA LEU A 655 0.85 -30.12 -2.23
C LEU A 655 1.78 -30.99 -1.35
N PRO A 656 1.24 -31.99 -0.63
CA PRO A 656 1.95 -32.60 0.48
C PRO A 656 2.97 -33.67 0.06
N GLU A 657 4.11 -33.68 0.74
CA GLU A 657 5.04 -34.83 0.81
C GLU A 657 4.51 -36.01 1.67
N TYR A 658 3.22 -35.99 2.06
CA TYR A 658 2.62 -37.12 2.81
C TYR A 658 2.39 -38.38 1.95
N LEU A 659 2.67 -38.34 0.63
CA LEU A 659 2.77 -39.55 -0.19
C LEU A 659 4.15 -40.25 -0.12
N SER A 660 5.11 -39.77 0.66
CA SER A 660 6.31 -40.55 0.95
C SER A 660 6.55 -40.73 2.45
N LYS A 661 6.22 -41.96 2.87
CA LYS A 661 6.65 -42.68 4.09
C LYS A 661 5.76 -42.53 5.32
N GLU A 662 4.78 -43.44 5.35
CA GLU A 662 4.54 -44.25 6.54
C GLU A 662 5.87 -44.75 7.13
N ARG A 663 6.12 -44.41 8.39
CA ARG A 663 6.82 -45.23 9.40
C ARG A 663 6.42 -44.67 10.76
N SER A 664 5.33 -45.21 11.32
CA SER A 664 5.35 -46.29 12.29
C SER A 664 5.82 -45.85 13.68
N SER A 665 4.80 -45.76 14.55
CA SER A 665 4.76 -46.27 15.92
C SER A 665 5.50 -45.55 17.05
N SER A 666 4.68 -45.29 18.08
CA SER A 666 4.97 -45.41 19.51
C SER A 666 6.00 -44.45 20.11
N ASN A 667 5.51 -43.44 20.83
CA ASN A 667 5.77 -43.38 22.27
C ASN A 667 4.70 -42.54 22.98
N LEU A 668 3.87 -43.26 23.75
CA LEU A 668 3.18 -42.76 24.93
C LEU A 668 4.20 -42.07 25.83
N ILE A 669 3.99 -40.79 26.16
CA ILE A 669 4.59 -40.21 27.36
C ILE A 669 3.45 -39.93 28.34
N LYS A 670 3.46 -40.74 29.39
CA LYS A 670 2.60 -40.64 30.57
C LYS A 670 2.81 -39.29 31.25
N TRP A 671 1.71 -38.65 31.62
CA TRP A 671 1.72 -37.56 32.60
C TRP A 671 2.20 -38.10 33.95
N LYS A 672 3.11 -37.38 34.59
CA LYS A 672 3.35 -37.41 36.03
C LYS A 672 2.83 -36.10 36.60
#